data_AF-A0A2K6EFG1-F1
#
_entry.id   AF-A0A2K6EFG1-F1
#
_cell.length_a   1.000
_cell.length_b   1.000
_cell.length_c   1.000
_cell.angle_alpha   90.00
_cell.angle_beta   90.00
_cell.angle_gamma   90.00
#
_symmetry.space_group_name_H-M   'P 1'
#
loop_
_entity.id
_entity.type
_entity.pdbx_description
1 polymer ?
#
loop_
_entity_poly.entity_id
_entity_poly.type
_entity_poly.pdbx_seq_one_letter_code
_entity_poly.pdbx_strand_id
1 'polypeptide(L)'
;MAEPGHSYQPCARGRGRKERHTFRLLRLLLWAGTAFQVTQGTGPELHACKESEYHYEYTACDSTGSRWRVAVPHTPGLCTSLPDPVKGTECSFSCNAGEFLDMKDQACKPCAEGRYSLGTGIRFDEWDELPHGFASLSANMEIDDGISESTENCTSSKWVPQGDYIASNTDECTATLMYAVNLKQSGTVNFEYYYPDSSIIFEFFVQNDQCQPSADDSRWMKTTEKGWEFHSVELNRGNNVLFWRTTAFSVWSKVPKPVLVRNIAITGVAYTSECFPCKPGTYAAKQGSSSCKLCPANTYSNKGETSCHQCDPDKYSEKGSSSCKARPACTDKDYFYTHTACDANGETQLMYKWAKPKICGEDLEGAVKLPASGMKTRCPPCNPGFFKTNNSTCEPCPYGSYSNGSDCTHCPAGTEPAVGFEYKWWNTLPTNMETTVLSGINFEYKGMTGWEVAGDYIYTAVGASDNDFMILTLVVPGFRPPESVMADTENKEVARITFVFETICSVNCELYFMVGMNSRTNTPVETWKGSKGKQSYTYTVEENATMSFTWAFQRTTFHEAGRKYTNDVAKIYSINITNVMDGVASYCRPCALEASDMGSSCTSCPAGYYIDRNSGTCHSCPPNTILKAHQPYGVQACVPCGPGTKSNKVPAVWPGLSHGLLRPPFCFASMCSDGTCDGCNFHFLWESVAACPLCSVADYHAIVSSCVAGIQKTTYVWREPKLCSGGISLPEQRVTICKTIDFWLKVGISAGTCTAILLTVLTCYFWKKNQKLEYKYSKLVMNATLKDCDLPAADSCAIMEGEDVEDDLIFTSKKSLFGKIKSFTSKVRGLASALKLA
;
A
#
# COMPACT_ATOMS: atom_id res chain seq x y z
N MET A 1 44.10 38.65 35.35
CA MET A 1 44.76 39.23 34.16
C MET A 1 43.71 39.34 33.07
N ALA A 2 43.50 40.46 32.36
CA ALA A 2 43.79 41.86 32.70
C ALA A 2 42.85 42.76 31.85
N GLU A 3 42.29 43.80 32.46
CA GLU A 3 41.58 44.95 31.83
C GLU A 3 42.62 46.05 31.44
N PRO A 4 42.28 47.27 30.91
CA PRO A 4 40.98 48.01 30.83
C PRO A 4 40.66 48.53 29.40
N GLY A 5 39.73 49.46 29.10
CA GLY A 5 38.78 50.32 29.87
C GLY A 5 37.74 50.96 28.90
N HIS A 6 36.84 51.90 29.26
CA HIS A 6 36.73 52.79 30.43
C HIS A 6 35.25 53.23 30.73
N SER A 7 34.82 53.16 32.01
CA SER A 7 33.88 54.10 32.69
C SER A 7 32.37 54.12 32.25
N TYR A 8 31.39 54.80 32.89
CA TYR A 8 31.38 55.63 34.13
C TYR A 8 30.03 55.54 34.94
N GLN A 9 29.41 56.67 35.36
CA GLN A 9 28.29 56.83 36.33
C GLN A 9 27.48 58.14 36.04
N PRO A 10 26.36 58.53 36.73
CA PRO A 10 25.79 58.18 38.08
C PRO A 10 24.32 57.64 38.05
N CYS A 11 23.57 57.22 39.09
CA CYS A 11 23.38 57.54 40.54
C CYS A 11 22.58 58.84 40.86
N ALA A 12 21.64 58.95 41.84
CA ALA A 12 20.96 57.99 42.75
C ALA A 12 19.75 58.63 43.54
N ARG A 13 18.98 57.81 44.32
CA ARG A 13 17.96 58.15 45.39
C ARG A 13 16.62 58.81 44.97
N GLY A 14 15.51 58.77 45.75
CA GLY A 14 15.17 57.90 46.90
C GLY A 14 14.03 58.35 47.87
N ARG A 15 12.87 57.63 47.84
CA ARG A 15 11.95 57.20 48.96
C ARG A 15 11.25 58.22 49.93
N GLY A 16 9.90 58.10 50.05
CA GLY A 16 9.07 58.55 51.22
C GLY A 16 8.00 59.62 50.90
N ARG A 17 6.90 59.80 51.66
CA ARG A 17 6.33 59.13 52.88
C ARG A 17 4.78 59.32 52.93
N LYS A 18 4.09 58.71 53.91
CA LYS A 18 2.62 58.49 54.02
C LYS A 18 1.75 59.64 54.58
N GLU A 19 0.41 59.41 54.53
CA GLU A 19 -0.62 59.42 55.61
C GLU A 19 -1.79 60.46 55.68
N ARG A 20 -3.03 59.90 55.65
CA ARG A 20 -4.25 60.20 56.46
C ARG A 20 -5.10 61.52 56.37
N HIS A 21 -6.36 61.28 55.95
CA HIS A 21 -7.66 61.64 56.60
C HIS A 21 -8.35 63.04 56.54
N THR A 22 -9.70 62.93 56.58
CA THR A 22 -10.75 63.79 57.20
C THR A 22 -11.31 65.08 56.54
N PHE A 23 -12.44 64.90 55.83
CA PHE A 23 -13.81 65.40 56.15
C PHE A 23 -14.18 66.91 56.26
N ARG A 24 -15.45 67.19 55.88
CA ARG A 24 -16.31 68.39 56.11
C ARG A 24 -16.17 69.56 55.10
N LEU A 25 -17.21 70.34 54.74
CA LEU A 25 -18.70 70.19 54.64
C LEU A 25 -19.29 71.49 54.01
N LEU A 26 -20.56 71.48 53.53
CA LEU A 26 -21.39 72.67 53.13
C LEU A 26 -20.91 73.46 51.87
N ARG A 27 -21.71 74.25 51.11
CA ARG A 27 -23.16 74.45 50.79
C ARG A 27 -23.21 75.42 49.55
N LEU A 28 -24.28 75.80 48.81
CA LEU A 28 -25.76 75.69 48.85
C LEU A 28 -26.34 75.51 47.41
N LEU A 29 -27.57 74.98 47.30
CA LEU A 29 -28.79 75.41 46.53
C LEU A 29 -28.69 76.03 45.09
N LEU A 30 -29.72 76.00 44.21
CA LEU A 30 -31.18 75.82 44.36
C LEU A 30 -31.81 74.86 43.29
N TRP A 31 -32.94 74.22 43.66
CA TRP A 31 -34.25 74.03 42.95
C TRP A 31 -34.30 74.05 41.39
N ALA A 32 -35.09 73.24 40.67
CA ALA A 32 -36.05 72.14 40.95
C ALA A 32 -36.13 71.29 39.64
N GLY A 33 -36.69 70.08 39.51
CA GLY A 33 -37.64 69.32 40.32
C GLY A 33 -38.78 68.81 39.43
N THR A 34 -38.58 67.70 38.70
CA THR A 34 -39.62 66.98 37.93
C THR A 34 -39.27 65.49 37.73
N ALA A 35 -40.26 64.72 37.28
CA ALA A 35 -40.34 63.27 37.17
C ALA A 35 -39.08 62.48 36.73
N PHE A 36 -38.94 61.27 37.29
CA PHE A 36 -38.25 60.17 36.63
C PHE A 36 -38.91 59.87 35.28
N GLN A 37 -38.13 59.89 34.19
CA GLN A 37 -38.45 59.17 32.95
C GLN A 37 -37.37 58.14 32.68
N VAL A 38 -37.78 56.96 32.22
CA VAL A 38 -36.88 55.88 31.85
C VAL A 38 -36.23 56.20 30.51
N THR A 39 -34.95 56.57 30.53
CA THR A 39 -34.14 56.60 29.32
C THR A 39 -33.85 55.17 28.87
N GLN A 40 -34.62 54.66 27.91
CA GLN A 40 -34.23 53.47 27.17
C GLN A 40 -32.89 53.74 26.49
N GLY A 41 -31.89 52.88 26.74
CA GLY A 41 -30.67 52.89 25.95
C GLY A 41 -30.99 52.36 24.55
N THR A 42 -30.82 53.20 23.53
CA THR A 42 -30.88 52.77 22.13
C THR A 42 -29.76 51.77 21.87
N GLY A 43 -30.12 50.54 21.49
CA GLY A 43 -29.16 49.60 20.90
C GLY A 43 -28.63 50.15 19.55
N PRO A 44 -27.55 49.58 19.01
CA PRO A 44 -27.04 49.99 17.70
C PRO A 44 -28.12 49.80 16.62
N GLU A 45 -28.37 50.84 15.81
CA GLU A 45 -29.23 50.72 14.64
C GLU A 45 -28.58 49.80 13.61
N LEU A 46 -29.20 48.64 13.38
CA LEU A 46 -28.75 47.66 12.41
C LEU A 46 -29.08 48.14 11.00
N HIS A 47 -28.06 48.32 10.16
CA HIS A 47 -28.23 48.90 8.82
C HIS A 47 -28.89 47.92 7.83
N ALA A 48 -29.25 48.46 6.66
CA ALA A 48 -29.78 47.69 5.55
C ALA A 48 -28.68 46.81 4.92
N CYS A 49 -28.92 45.50 4.81
CA CYS A 49 -27.90 44.55 4.32
C CYS A 49 -27.48 44.87 2.88
N LYS A 50 -26.18 45.07 2.66
CA LYS A 50 -25.60 45.23 1.31
C LYS A 50 -25.41 43.86 0.67
N GLU A 51 -25.30 43.80 -0.67
CA GLU A 51 -25.03 42.54 -1.39
C GLU A 51 -23.71 41.84 -0.99
N SER A 52 -22.79 42.54 -0.31
CA SER A 52 -21.54 41.99 0.23
C SER A 52 -21.65 41.46 1.67
N GLU A 53 -22.84 41.54 2.28
CA GLU A 53 -23.09 41.19 3.70
C GLU A 53 -23.99 39.95 3.84
N TYR A 54 -24.46 39.38 2.72
CA TYR A 54 -25.23 38.14 2.64
C TYR A 54 -24.90 37.35 1.37
N HIS A 55 -25.07 36.02 1.44
CA HIS A 55 -25.09 35.14 0.28
C HIS A 55 -26.49 34.55 0.06
N TYR A 56 -26.68 33.80 -1.03
CA TYR A 56 -27.93 33.09 -1.32
C TYR A 56 -27.76 31.59 -1.13
N GLU A 57 -28.68 30.97 -0.40
CA GLU A 57 -28.78 29.51 -0.23
C GLU A 57 -30.16 29.01 -0.68
N TYR A 58 -30.29 27.69 -0.86
CA TYR A 58 -31.60 27.05 -0.98
C TYR A 58 -31.98 26.37 0.33
N THR A 59 -33.26 26.44 0.68
CA THR A 59 -33.85 25.63 1.75
C THR A 59 -33.77 24.14 1.43
N ALA A 60 -34.01 23.32 2.46
CA ALA A 60 -34.40 21.92 2.28
C ALA A 60 -35.59 21.79 1.31
N CYS A 61 -35.69 20.61 0.69
CA CYS A 61 -36.78 20.24 -0.20
C CYS A 61 -38.03 19.89 0.60
N ASP A 62 -39.19 20.38 0.17
CA ASP A 62 -40.46 19.85 0.64
C ASP A 62 -40.80 18.49 -0.01
N SER A 63 -41.88 17.86 0.45
CA SER A 63 -42.35 16.56 -0.05
C SER A 63 -42.87 16.58 -1.50
N THR A 64 -43.00 17.75 -2.12
CA THR A 64 -43.33 17.93 -3.54
C THR A 64 -42.10 18.13 -4.43
N GLY A 65 -40.91 18.21 -3.84
CA GLY A 65 -39.66 18.51 -4.55
C GLY A 65 -39.45 20.01 -4.84
N SER A 66 -40.29 20.89 -4.29
CA SER A 66 -40.07 22.34 -4.31
C SER A 66 -39.16 22.78 -3.15
N ARG A 67 -38.57 23.96 -3.29
CA ARG A 67 -37.71 24.62 -2.30
C ARG A 67 -37.72 26.14 -2.52
N TRP A 68 -37.15 26.90 -1.59
CA TRP A 68 -37.02 28.36 -1.68
C TRP A 68 -35.55 28.76 -1.75
N ARG A 69 -35.25 29.83 -2.46
CA ARG A 69 -33.96 30.52 -2.38
C ARG A 69 -34.07 31.67 -1.37
N VAL A 70 -33.22 31.66 -0.36
CA VAL A 70 -33.19 32.63 0.75
C VAL A 70 -31.87 33.37 0.78
N ALA A 71 -31.88 34.63 1.24
CA ALA A 71 -30.66 35.37 1.55
C ALA A 71 -30.23 35.08 3.00
N VAL A 72 -28.95 34.74 3.20
CA VAL A 72 -28.36 34.37 4.49
C VAL A 72 -27.25 35.37 4.83
N PRO A 73 -27.32 36.11 5.94
CA PRO A 73 -26.32 37.10 6.29
C PRO A 73 -25.03 36.41 6.74
N HIS A 74 -23.86 36.90 6.30
CA HIS A 74 -22.55 36.34 6.68
C HIS A 74 -22.27 36.48 8.19
N THR A 75 -22.92 37.43 8.86
CA THR A 75 -22.86 37.58 10.33
C THR A 75 -24.29 37.77 10.86
N PRO A 76 -24.83 36.79 11.60
CA PRO A 76 -26.16 36.90 12.20
C PRO A 76 -26.28 38.13 13.10
N GLY A 77 -27.34 38.93 12.88
CA GLY A 77 -27.60 40.13 13.67
C GLY A 77 -26.74 41.36 13.33
N LEU A 78 -26.02 41.37 12.20
CA LEU A 78 -25.26 42.55 11.75
C LEU A 78 -26.11 43.56 10.97
N CYS A 79 -27.13 43.09 10.24
CA CYS A 79 -27.99 43.90 9.37
C CYS A 79 -29.40 43.29 9.31
N THR A 80 -30.41 44.04 8.87
CA THR A 80 -31.84 43.66 9.04
C THR A 80 -32.66 43.48 7.76
N SER A 81 -32.35 44.18 6.67
CA SER A 81 -33.14 44.12 5.43
C SER A 81 -32.54 43.16 4.39
N LEU A 82 -32.80 41.87 4.53
CA LEU A 82 -32.43 40.85 3.55
C LEU A 82 -33.46 40.78 2.41
N PRO A 83 -33.06 40.43 1.16
CA PRO A 83 -34.00 40.18 0.07
C PRO A 83 -35.03 39.09 0.37
N ASP A 84 -36.26 39.27 -0.13
CA ASP A 84 -37.36 38.33 0.04
C ASP A 84 -37.04 36.92 -0.53
N PRO A 85 -37.50 35.83 0.13
CA PRO A 85 -37.42 34.49 -0.41
C PRO A 85 -38.17 34.34 -1.74
N VAL A 86 -37.51 33.75 -2.74
CA VAL A 86 -38.10 33.45 -4.05
C VAL A 86 -38.20 31.94 -4.27
N LYS A 87 -39.15 31.48 -5.09
CA LYS A 87 -39.26 30.03 -5.39
C LYS A 87 -37.95 29.56 -6.03
N GLY A 88 -37.45 28.43 -5.54
CA GLY A 88 -36.24 27.80 -6.03
C GLY A 88 -36.44 26.90 -7.25
N THR A 89 -35.35 26.59 -7.95
CA THR A 89 -35.28 25.44 -8.87
C THR A 89 -35.72 24.14 -8.18
N GLU A 90 -36.33 23.21 -8.92
CA GLU A 90 -36.77 21.92 -8.39
C GLU A 90 -35.61 21.10 -7.80
N CYS A 91 -35.90 20.22 -6.85
CA CYS A 91 -34.88 19.38 -6.20
C CYS A 91 -34.29 18.26 -7.08
N SER A 92 -34.81 18.12 -8.31
CA SER A 92 -34.27 17.32 -9.43
C SER A 92 -33.14 18.04 -10.18
N PHE A 93 -33.00 19.37 -10.02
CA PHE A 93 -32.08 20.21 -10.77
C PHE A 93 -30.61 19.97 -10.38
N SER A 94 -29.75 19.84 -11.40
CA SER A 94 -28.29 19.76 -11.26
C SER A 94 -27.59 20.47 -12.43
N CYS A 95 -26.35 20.93 -12.20
CA CYS A 95 -25.51 21.53 -13.25
C CYS A 95 -24.49 20.54 -13.79
N ASN A 96 -24.12 20.68 -15.06
CA ASN A 96 -23.17 19.78 -15.72
C ASN A 96 -21.74 20.04 -15.25
N ALA A 97 -20.84 19.08 -15.46
CA ALA A 97 -19.42 19.29 -15.22
C ALA A 97 -18.88 20.40 -16.15
N GLY A 98 -18.20 21.39 -15.59
CA GLY A 98 -17.81 22.63 -16.26
C GLY A 98 -18.77 23.81 -16.02
N GLU A 99 -19.88 23.60 -15.33
CA GLU A 99 -20.86 24.66 -14.98
C GLU A 99 -20.97 24.85 -13.46
N PHE A 100 -21.34 26.05 -13.02
CA PHE A 100 -21.73 26.36 -11.65
C PHE A 100 -23.15 26.93 -11.62
N LEU A 101 -23.85 26.81 -10.50
CA LEU A 101 -25.17 27.40 -10.35
C LEU A 101 -25.06 28.85 -9.88
N ASP A 102 -25.39 29.79 -10.75
CA ASP A 102 -25.55 31.18 -10.37
C ASP A 102 -26.79 31.32 -9.48
N MET A 103 -26.56 31.63 -8.20
CA MET A 103 -27.65 31.75 -7.22
C MET A 103 -28.46 33.05 -7.34
N LYS A 104 -28.01 34.06 -8.12
CA LYS A 104 -28.82 35.24 -8.43
C LYS A 104 -29.84 34.91 -9.53
N ASP A 105 -29.38 34.31 -10.63
CA ASP A 105 -30.19 34.01 -11.82
C ASP A 105 -30.90 32.64 -11.74
N GLN A 106 -30.51 31.78 -10.80
CA GLN A 106 -30.95 30.38 -10.65
C GLN A 106 -30.69 29.49 -11.88
N ALA A 107 -29.66 29.81 -12.66
CA ALA A 107 -29.28 29.10 -13.87
C ALA A 107 -27.83 28.59 -13.81
N CYS A 108 -27.56 27.44 -14.46
CA CYS A 108 -26.20 26.97 -14.64
C CYS A 108 -25.45 27.89 -15.62
N LYS A 109 -24.26 28.34 -15.25
CA LYS A 109 -23.36 29.15 -16.08
C LYS A 109 -22.03 28.41 -16.28
N PRO A 110 -21.44 28.43 -17.48
CA PRO A 110 -20.16 27.76 -17.74
C PRO A 110 -19.00 28.52 -17.05
N CYS A 111 -18.07 27.78 -16.45
CA CYS A 111 -16.89 28.35 -15.81
C CYS A 111 -16.06 29.19 -16.77
N ALA A 112 -15.56 30.34 -16.31
CA ALA A 112 -14.58 31.14 -17.05
C ALA A 112 -13.28 30.35 -17.30
N GLU A 113 -12.50 30.80 -18.29
CA GLU A 113 -11.14 30.29 -18.51
C GLU A 113 -10.29 30.44 -17.24
N GLY A 114 -9.33 29.53 -17.05
CA GLY A 114 -8.54 29.44 -15.82
C GLY A 114 -9.28 28.90 -14.60
N ARG A 115 -10.56 28.52 -14.73
CA ARG A 115 -11.40 27.96 -13.64
C ARG A 115 -12.08 26.66 -14.08
N TYR A 116 -12.52 25.86 -13.11
CA TYR A 116 -13.19 24.57 -13.35
C TYR A 116 -14.34 24.28 -12.38
N SER A 117 -15.16 23.30 -12.74
CA SER A 117 -16.25 22.77 -11.91
C SER A 117 -16.47 21.28 -12.19
N LEU A 118 -16.66 20.46 -11.15
CA LEU A 118 -17.07 19.06 -11.30
C LEU A 118 -18.58 18.90 -11.57
N GLY A 119 -19.36 19.99 -11.53
CA GLY A 119 -20.82 19.97 -11.64
C GLY A 119 -21.46 19.43 -10.36
N THR A 120 -21.57 18.11 -10.27
CA THR A 120 -22.14 17.36 -9.13
C THR A 120 -21.09 16.95 -8.07
N GLY A 121 -20.00 17.71 -7.98
CA GLY A 121 -18.92 17.51 -7.01
C GLY A 121 -18.24 18.81 -6.58
N ILE A 122 -17.58 18.76 -5.43
CA ILE A 122 -16.82 19.86 -4.79
C ILE A 122 -15.38 19.37 -4.58
N ARG A 123 -14.38 20.26 -4.67
CA ARG A 123 -12.97 19.93 -4.47
C ARG A 123 -12.18 21.04 -3.79
N PHE A 124 -11.37 20.66 -2.82
CA PHE A 124 -10.50 21.51 -2.00
C PHE A 124 -9.06 21.00 -2.09
N ASP A 125 -8.34 21.49 -3.10
CA ASP A 125 -6.92 21.19 -3.33
C ASP A 125 -6.01 22.44 -3.34
N GLU A 126 -6.48 23.51 -2.72
CA GLU A 126 -5.73 24.69 -2.31
C GLU A 126 -6.16 25.09 -0.88
N TRP A 127 -5.20 25.53 -0.08
CA TRP A 127 -5.34 25.83 1.34
C TRP A 127 -4.53 27.08 1.70
N ASP A 128 -4.67 28.16 0.92
CA ASP A 128 -4.10 29.48 1.26
C ASP A 128 -4.82 30.08 2.49
N GLU A 129 -6.15 29.93 2.51
CA GLU A 129 -7.06 30.28 3.59
C GLU A 129 -7.99 29.08 3.87
N LEU A 130 -8.79 29.13 4.94
CA LEU A 130 -9.76 28.07 5.25
C LEU A 130 -11.00 28.22 4.33
N PRO A 131 -11.34 27.23 3.46
CA PRO A 131 -12.42 27.42 2.48
C PRO A 131 -13.81 27.55 3.12
N HIS A 132 -14.72 28.27 2.45
CA HIS A 132 -16.06 28.52 2.97
C HIS A 132 -16.82 27.20 3.24
N GLY A 133 -17.46 27.12 4.41
CA GLY A 133 -18.15 25.92 4.90
C GLY A 133 -17.28 24.98 5.75
N PHE A 134 -15.96 25.18 5.81
CA PHE A 134 -15.13 24.54 6.84
C PHE A 134 -15.17 25.33 8.15
N ALA A 135 -15.13 24.61 9.27
CA ALA A 135 -14.87 25.17 10.59
C ALA A 135 -13.77 24.37 11.30
N SER A 136 -12.88 25.07 12.02
CA SER A 136 -11.93 24.44 12.95
C SER A 136 -12.31 24.79 14.38
N LEU A 137 -12.73 23.78 15.15
CA LEU A 137 -13.06 23.90 16.57
C LEU A 137 -11.97 23.27 17.44
N SER A 138 -11.92 23.69 18.70
CA SER A 138 -10.98 23.24 19.73
C SER A 138 -11.73 22.80 20.98
N ALA A 139 -11.33 21.69 21.57
CA ALA A 139 -11.80 21.25 22.88
C ALA A 139 -10.62 20.89 23.79
N ASN A 140 -10.76 21.16 25.08
CA ASN A 140 -9.90 20.58 26.11
C ASN A 140 -10.09 19.06 26.16
N MET A 141 -9.09 18.33 26.63
CA MET A 141 -9.21 16.89 26.83
C MET A 141 -10.20 16.61 27.98
N GLU A 142 -11.32 15.93 27.69
CA GLU A 142 -12.29 15.50 28.70
C GLU A 142 -11.72 14.32 29.50
N ILE A 143 -10.92 14.65 30.52
CA ILE A 143 -10.43 13.71 31.52
C ILE A 143 -11.46 13.65 32.67
N ASP A 144 -11.99 12.45 32.92
CA ASP A 144 -12.94 12.19 34.03
C ASP A 144 -12.29 12.44 35.40
N ASP A 145 -13.12 12.72 36.40
CA ASP A 145 -12.82 13.62 37.52
C ASP A 145 -11.58 13.27 38.38
N GLY A 146 -10.80 14.30 38.75
CA GLY A 146 -9.93 14.24 39.94
C GLY A 146 -8.41 14.37 39.80
N ILE A 147 -7.90 15.44 39.18
CA ILE A 147 -6.72 16.22 39.65
C ILE A 147 -6.72 17.58 38.93
N SER A 148 -6.59 18.68 39.67
CA SER A 148 -6.63 20.04 39.12
C SER A 148 -5.25 20.72 39.11
N GLU A 149 -4.62 20.82 37.95
CA GLU A 149 -3.70 21.92 37.63
C GLU A 149 -3.65 22.12 36.10
N SER A 150 -3.48 23.37 35.65
CA SER A 150 -3.58 23.83 34.25
C SER A 150 -4.82 23.37 33.44
N THR A 151 -5.93 24.12 33.55
CA THR A 151 -6.86 24.26 32.42
C THR A 151 -6.19 25.09 31.33
N GLU A 152 -5.49 24.44 30.39
CA GLU A 152 -4.94 25.12 29.22
C GLU A 152 -6.07 25.74 28.38
N ASN A 153 -5.84 26.96 27.88
CA ASN A 153 -6.85 27.69 27.12
C ASN A 153 -6.78 27.30 25.64
N CYS A 154 -7.40 26.18 25.27
CA CYS A 154 -7.34 25.60 23.93
C CYS A 154 -7.91 26.46 22.78
N THR A 155 -8.43 27.67 23.03
CA THR A 155 -9.06 28.54 22.02
C THR A 155 -8.13 28.97 20.86
N SER A 156 -6.81 28.84 21.01
CA SER A 156 -5.82 29.03 19.94
C SER A 156 -5.49 27.77 19.11
N SER A 157 -5.77 26.57 19.63
CA SER A 157 -5.46 25.29 18.97
C SER A 157 -6.39 25.03 17.80
N LYS A 158 -5.88 24.99 16.57
CA LYS A 158 -6.68 24.88 15.34
C LYS A 158 -5.95 24.10 14.25
N TRP A 159 -6.71 23.66 13.25
CA TRP A 159 -6.17 23.26 11.97
C TRP A 159 -5.79 24.52 11.17
N VAL A 160 -4.60 24.53 10.57
CA VAL A 160 -3.96 25.73 9.98
C VAL A 160 -3.67 25.51 8.49
N PRO A 161 -4.17 26.37 7.57
CA PRO A 161 -3.83 26.34 6.14
C PRO A 161 -2.33 26.53 5.88
N GLN A 162 -1.77 25.84 4.87
CA GLN A 162 -0.35 25.83 4.50
C GLN A 162 -0.14 25.81 2.96
N GLY A 163 -1.08 26.37 2.18
CA GLY A 163 -1.04 26.44 0.71
C GLY A 163 -1.41 25.11 0.03
N ASP A 164 -0.52 24.13 0.06
CA ASP A 164 -0.73 22.82 -0.58
C ASP A 164 -1.56 21.83 0.27
N TYR A 165 -1.74 22.13 1.56
CA TYR A 165 -2.40 21.27 2.55
C TYR A 165 -2.88 22.07 3.76
N ILE A 166 -3.70 21.44 4.61
CA ILE A 166 -4.03 21.92 5.96
C ILE A 166 -3.35 21.03 7.01
N ALA A 167 -2.76 21.64 8.04
CA ALA A 167 -2.03 20.97 9.11
C ALA A 167 -2.82 20.98 10.43
N SER A 168 -2.70 19.93 11.25
CA SER A 168 -3.31 19.85 12.57
C SER A 168 -2.56 20.69 13.62
N ASN A 169 -3.17 20.79 14.80
CA ASN A 169 -2.48 21.17 16.02
C ASN A 169 -1.38 20.16 16.42
N THR A 170 -0.51 20.57 17.34
CA THR A 170 0.53 19.75 17.99
C THR A 170 0.56 19.90 19.53
N ASP A 171 -0.38 20.68 20.07
CA ASP A 171 -0.63 20.87 21.49
C ASP A 171 -1.60 19.80 22.05
N GLU A 172 -1.71 19.67 23.36
CA GLU A 172 -2.49 18.59 24.02
C GLU A 172 -4.02 18.79 23.93
N CYS A 173 -4.46 19.81 23.21
CA CYS A 173 -5.85 20.06 22.88
C CYS A 173 -6.37 19.08 21.80
N THR A 174 -7.69 18.94 21.73
CA THR A 174 -8.36 18.25 20.62
C THR A 174 -8.81 19.28 19.58
N ALA A 175 -8.20 19.29 18.40
CA ALA A 175 -8.61 20.12 17.27
C ALA A 175 -9.46 19.32 16.28
N THR A 176 -10.61 19.86 15.89
CA THR A 176 -11.54 19.22 14.95
C THR A 176 -11.80 20.15 13.77
N LEU A 177 -11.33 19.75 12.59
CA LEU A 177 -11.75 20.32 11.32
C LEU A 177 -13.04 19.63 10.88
N MET A 178 -14.06 20.40 10.50
CA MET A 178 -15.34 19.87 10.04
C MET A 178 -15.86 20.58 8.80
N TYR A 179 -16.62 19.85 7.98
CA TYR A 179 -17.30 20.34 6.78
C TYR A 179 -18.69 19.71 6.66
N ALA A 180 -19.72 20.50 6.37
CA ALA A 180 -21.10 20.03 6.20
C ALA A 180 -21.51 20.04 4.73
N VAL A 181 -22.12 18.95 4.24
CA VAL A 181 -22.52 18.80 2.83
C VAL A 181 -23.88 18.10 2.67
N ASN A 182 -24.72 18.61 1.77
CA ASN A 182 -26.01 18.01 1.40
C ASN A 182 -25.89 17.28 0.05
N LEU A 183 -26.09 15.96 0.05
CA LEU A 183 -26.01 15.13 -1.16
C LEU A 183 -27.39 14.77 -1.70
N LYS A 184 -27.57 14.88 -3.02
CA LYS A 184 -28.82 14.52 -3.72
C LYS A 184 -28.89 13.05 -4.14
N GLN A 185 -27.75 12.39 -4.23
CA GLN A 185 -27.58 10.96 -4.43
C GLN A 185 -26.44 10.49 -3.53
N SER A 186 -26.32 9.18 -3.28
CA SER A 186 -25.13 8.67 -2.58
C SER A 186 -23.88 8.99 -3.40
N GLY A 187 -22.79 9.27 -2.69
CA GLY A 187 -21.52 9.70 -3.27
C GLY A 187 -20.35 9.31 -2.39
N THR A 188 -19.24 10.00 -2.50
CA THR A 188 -18.02 9.71 -1.74
C THR A 188 -17.34 10.99 -1.25
N VAL A 189 -16.60 10.89 -0.15
CA VAL A 189 -15.53 11.82 0.21
C VAL A 189 -14.19 11.12 0.06
N ASN A 190 -13.27 11.75 -0.66
CA ASN A 190 -11.94 11.23 -0.98
C ASN A 190 -10.92 12.28 -0.55
N PHE A 191 -9.82 11.90 0.12
CA PHE A 191 -8.74 12.84 0.47
C PHE A 191 -7.38 12.14 0.62
N GLU A 192 -6.31 12.94 0.59
CA GLU A 192 -4.95 12.51 0.92
C GLU A 192 -4.55 13.00 2.31
N TYR A 193 -3.80 12.19 3.06
CA TYR A 193 -3.32 12.55 4.39
C TYR A 193 -1.88 12.08 4.65
N TYR A 194 -1.19 12.77 5.54
CA TYR A 194 0.12 12.39 6.08
C TYR A 194 0.04 12.42 7.60
N TYR A 195 0.31 11.28 8.24
CA TYR A 195 0.16 11.07 9.69
C TYR A 195 1.43 10.35 10.20
N PRO A 196 2.53 11.09 10.41
CA PRO A 196 3.88 10.52 10.55
C PRO A 196 4.31 10.15 11.99
N ASP A 197 3.43 10.32 12.98
CA ASP A 197 3.79 10.27 14.40
C ASP A 197 2.60 9.81 15.25
N SER A 198 2.70 8.63 15.85
CA SER A 198 1.67 8.04 16.71
C SER A 198 1.46 8.77 18.05
N SER A 199 2.15 9.90 18.28
CA SER A 199 1.94 10.81 19.43
C SER A 199 0.74 11.75 19.24
N ILE A 200 0.01 11.64 18.11
CA ILE A 200 -1.30 12.25 17.86
C ILE A 200 -2.29 11.15 17.51
N ILE A 201 -3.43 11.05 18.20
CA ILE A 201 -4.57 10.27 17.71
C ILE A 201 -5.22 11.05 16.57
N PHE A 202 -5.27 10.44 15.39
CA PHE A 202 -5.99 10.96 14.23
C PHE A 202 -7.23 10.10 13.95
N GLU A 203 -8.40 10.74 13.94
CA GLU A 203 -9.67 10.12 13.59
C GLU A 203 -10.32 10.82 12.40
N PHE A 204 -10.92 10.03 11.50
CA PHE A 204 -11.88 10.51 10.52
C PHE A 204 -13.23 9.85 10.77
N PHE A 205 -14.31 10.62 10.72
CA PHE A 205 -15.67 10.06 10.78
C PHE A 205 -16.70 10.97 10.10
N VAL A 206 -17.82 10.36 9.72
CA VAL A 206 -18.98 11.01 9.13
C VAL A 206 -20.17 10.84 10.08
N GLN A 207 -20.92 11.92 10.31
CA GLN A 207 -22.25 11.86 10.92
C GLN A 207 -23.30 12.22 9.87
N ASN A 208 -24.36 11.44 9.81
CA ASN A 208 -25.52 11.66 8.95
C ASN A 208 -26.70 12.28 9.74
N ASP A 209 -27.83 12.52 9.08
CA ASP A 209 -29.08 13.01 9.68
C ASP A 209 -29.63 12.15 10.85
N GLN A 210 -29.12 10.93 11.08
CA GLN A 210 -29.49 10.07 12.22
C GLN A 210 -28.49 10.14 13.39
N CYS A 211 -27.43 10.94 13.28
CA CYS A 211 -26.29 11.01 14.23
C CYS A 211 -25.59 9.66 14.47
N GLN A 212 -25.78 8.68 13.59
CA GLN A 212 -25.15 7.36 13.69
C GLN A 212 -23.83 7.36 12.91
N PRO A 213 -22.73 6.81 13.47
CA PRO A 213 -21.50 6.62 12.72
C PRO A 213 -21.72 5.58 11.61
N SER A 214 -21.08 5.77 10.45
CA SER A 214 -21.07 4.75 9.40
C SER A 214 -20.39 3.47 9.93
N ALA A 215 -20.99 2.31 9.65
CA ALA A 215 -20.83 1.14 10.51
C ALA A 215 -19.60 0.23 10.20
N ASP A 216 -18.88 0.48 9.10
CA ASP A 216 -18.00 -0.53 8.49
C ASP A 216 -16.59 -0.03 8.10
N ASP A 217 -16.12 1.07 8.70
CA ASP A 217 -14.74 1.55 8.50
C ASP A 217 -14.07 1.99 9.80
N SER A 218 -12.75 1.87 9.88
CA SER A 218 -12.02 2.15 11.12
C SER A 218 -11.86 3.65 11.35
N ARG A 219 -12.65 4.22 12.27
CA ARG A 219 -12.59 5.63 12.71
C ARG A 219 -11.16 6.16 12.94
N TRP A 220 -10.28 5.31 13.45
CA TRP A 220 -8.87 5.60 13.66
C TRP A 220 -8.08 5.47 12.36
N MET A 221 -7.47 6.56 11.94
CA MET A 221 -6.60 6.60 10.76
C MET A 221 -5.30 5.83 11.05
N LYS A 222 -4.65 5.32 10.00
CA LYS A 222 -3.41 4.53 10.10
C LYS A 222 -2.20 5.45 9.97
N THR A 223 -1.17 5.25 10.80
CA THR A 223 0.09 6.01 10.69
C THR A 223 0.77 5.77 9.35
N THR A 224 1.18 6.83 8.68
CA THR A 224 1.75 6.78 7.33
C THR A 224 3.28 6.60 7.37
N GLU A 225 3.75 5.37 7.18
CA GLU A 225 5.19 5.09 7.10
C GLU A 225 5.84 5.66 5.82
N LYS A 226 5.06 5.87 4.75
CA LYS A 226 5.57 6.06 3.37
C LYS A 226 5.22 7.38 2.67
N GLY A 227 4.84 8.42 3.42
CA GLY A 227 4.40 9.70 2.85
C GLY A 227 2.88 9.79 2.75
N TRP A 228 2.36 10.50 1.76
CA TRP A 228 0.92 10.74 1.62
C TRP A 228 0.17 9.46 1.27
N GLU A 229 -0.81 9.09 2.11
CA GLU A 229 -1.74 7.98 1.89
C GLU A 229 -3.12 8.50 1.47
N PHE A 230 -3.92 7.67 0.82
CA PHE A 230 -5.26 8.02 0.32
C PHE A 230 -6.36 7.39 1.18
N HIS A 231 -7.46 8.12 1.39
CA HIS A 231 -8.66 7.63 2.07
C HIS A 231 -9.92 8.02 1.30
N SER A 232 -10.93 7.15 1.34
CA SER A 232 -12.17 7.28 0.58
C SER A 232 -13.31 6.62 1.36
N VAL A 233 -14.40 7.34 1.60
CA VAL A 233 -15.57 6.87 2.36
C VAL A 233 -16.86 7.18 1.60
N GLU A 234 -17.78 6.23 1.56
CA GLU A 234 -19.11 6.44 0.97
C GLU A 234 -19.98 7.34 1.84
N LEU A 235 -20.71 8.25 1.20
CA LEU A 235 -21.60 9.22 1.82
C LEU A 235 -23.04 8.96 1.37
N ASN A 236 -23.96 9.02 2.34
CA ASN A 236 -25.37 8.76 2.08
C ASN A 236 -26.07 9.99 1.51
N ARG A 237 -27.13 9.78 0.72
CA ARG A 237 -28.08 10.85 0.34
C ARG A 237 -28.68 11.48 1.60
N GLY A 238 -28.60 12.81 1.71
CA GLY A 238 -28.97 13.56 2.92
C GLY A 238 -27.89 14.56 3.33
N ASN A 239 -27.95 15.05 4.56
CA ASN A 239 -26.85 15.81 5.14
C ASN A 239 -25.78 14.86 5.69
N ASN A 240 -24.52 15.18 5.42
CA ASN A 240 -23.36 14.52 5.99
C ASN A 240 -22.46 15.61 6.58
N VAL A 241 -22.01 15.43 7.82
CA VAL A 241 -20.97 16.26 8.44
C VAL A 241 -19.71 15.41 8.56
N LEU A 242 -18.64 15.89 7.94
CA LEU A 242 -17.33 15.26 7.86
C LEU A 242 -16.46 15.82 8.98
N PHE A 243 -15.74 14.96 9.72
CA PHE A 243 -14.89 15.36 10.83
C PHE A 243 -13.49 14.76 10.69
N TRP A 244 -12.47 15.62 10.64
CA TRP A 244 -11.06 15.27 10.81
C TRP A 244 -10.64 15.75 12.20
N ARG A 245 -10.37 14.82 13.12
CA ARG A 245 -10.12 15.11 14.54
C ARG A 245 -8.73 14.65 14.97
N THR A 246 -7.99 15.54 15.61
CA THR A 246 -6.66 15.28 16.17
C THR A 246 -6.62 15.59 17.67
N THR A 247 -6.00 14.68 18.43
CA THR A 247 -5.68 14.87 19.86
C THR A 247 -4.23 14.46 20.07
N ALA A 248 -3.35 15.40 20.40
CA ALA A 248 -1.95 15.11 20.70
C ALA A 248 -1.75 14.81 22.20
N PHE A 249 -0.67 14.12 22.53
CA PHE A 249 -0.29 13.82 23.92
C PHE A 249 1.24 13.89 24.02
N SER A 250 1.78 14.80 24.83
CA SER A 250 3.23 14.91 24.94
C SER A 250 3.79 13.75 25.77
N VAL A 251 4.70 12.98 25.16
CA VAL A 251 5.39 11.88 25.83
C VAL A 251 6.88 12.18 25.80
N TRP A 252 7.44 12.41 26.99
CA TRP A 252 8.88 12.59 27.23
C TRP A 252 9.49 13.76 26.43
N SER A 253 8.84 14.92 26.48
CA SER A 253 9.37 16.22 26.02
C SER A 253 9.72 16.31 24.52
N LYS A 254 9.13 15.44 23.68
CA LYS A 254 9.11 15.61 22.23
C LYS A 254 7.82 16.28 21.81
N VAL A 255 7.91 17.31 20.97
CA VAL A 255 6.75 17.91 20.30
C VAL A 255 6.26 16.95 19.21
N PRO A 256 4.98 16.52 19.22
CA PRO A 256 4.41 15.67 18.18
C PRO A 256 4.45 16.33 16.80
N LYS A 257 4.64 15.53 15.74
CA LYS A 257 4.49 16.03 14.36
C LYS A 257 3.01 16.15 13.97
N PRO A 258 2.58 17.23 13.31
CA PRO A 258 1.19 17.41 12.91
C PRO A 258 0.76 16.40 11.85
N VAL A 259 -0.54 16.11 11.83
CA VAL A 259 -1.23 15.46 10.72
C VAL A 259 -1.46 16.49 9.62
N LEU A 260 -1.26 16.11 8.36
CA LEU A 260 -1.55 16.95 7.20
C LEU A 260 -2.67 16.32 6.36
N VAL A 261 -3.56 17.13 5.79
CA VAL A 261 -4.65 16.70 4.90
C VAL A 261 -4.69 17.58 3.65
N ARG A 262 -4.98 17.01 2.47
CA ARG A 262 -5.12 17.74 1.21
C ARG A 262 -6.02 17.01 0.20
N ASN A 263 -6.23 17.65 -0.96
CA ASN A 263 -6.96 17.09 -2.11
C ASN A 263 -8.35 16.52 -1.76
N ILE A 264 -9.09 17.19 -0.86
CA ILE A 264 -10.42 16.72 -0.44
C ILE A 264 -11.39 16.89 -1.60
N ALA A 265 -12.01 15.81 -2.07
CA ALA A 265 -13.02 15.82 -3.12
C ALA A 265 -14.30 15.12 -2.63
N ILE A 266 -15.45 15.74 -2.90
CA ILE A 266 -16.77 15.24 -2.48
C ILE A 266 -17.66 15.11 -3.71
N THR A 267 -18.36 13.98 -3.87
CA THR A 267 -19.26 13.71 -5.00
C THR A 267 -20.71 13.54 -4.54
N GLY A 268 -21.68 13.77 -5.42
CA GLY A 268 -23.11 13.57 -5.16
C GLY A 268 -23.91 14.82 -4.76
N VAL A 269 -23.29 16.00 -4.80
CA VAL A 269 -24.00 17.29 -4.63
C VAL A 269 -24.82 17.63 -5.87
N ALA A 270 -25.81 18.52 -5.73
CA ALA A 270 -26.63 18.97 -6.86
C ALA A 270 -25.85 19.82 -7.88
N TYR A 271 -25.02 20.72 -7.38
CA TYR A 271 -24.28 21.73 -8.12
C TYR A 271 -23.12 22.23 -7.23
N THR A 272 -22.12 22.88 -7.81
CA THR A 272 -21.26 23.84 -7.10
C THR A 272 -21.83 25.25 -7.24
N SER A 273 -21.69 26.08 -6.19
CA SER A 273 -22.12 27.49 -6.18
C SER A 273 -21.14 28.42 -6.92
N GLU A 274 -19.92 27.96 -7.20
CA GLU A 274 -18.90 28.72 -7.92
C GLU A 274 -17.92 27.80 -8.66
N CYS A 275 -17.08 28.38 -9.53
CA CYS A 275 -15.98 27.67 -10.18
C CYS A 275 -14.66 27.91 -9.47
N PHE A 276 -13.95 26.84 -9.16
CA PHE A 276 -12.65 26.87 -8.49
C PHE A 276 -11.57 27.31 -9.48
N PRO A 277 -10.57 28.13 -9.10
CA PRO A 277 -9.43 28.43 -9.95
C PRO A 277 -8.62 27.16 -10.22
N CYS A 278 -7.94 27.10 -11.36
CA CYS A 278 -6.94 26.06 -11.60
C CYS A 278 -5.74 26.27 -10.69
N LYS A 279 -5.38 25.26 -9.90
CA LYS A 279 -4.24 25.39 -9.00
C LYS A 279 -2.91 25.53 -9.75
N PRO A 280 -1.89 26.17 -9.15
CA PRO A 280 -0.58 26.33 -9.75
C PRO A 280 -0.03 25.04 -10.37
N GLY A 281 0.57 25.14 -11.56
CA GLY A 281 0.98 23.99 -12.38
C GLY A 281 -0.15 23.31 -13.15
N THR A 282 -1.39 23.79 -13.05
CA THR A 282 -2.51 23.40 -13.92
C THR A 282 -3.13 24.61 -14.64
N TYR A 283 -3.89 24.37 -15.71
CA TYR A 283 -4.51 25.42 -16.52
C TYR A 283 -5.86 24.98 -17.13
N ALA A 284 -6.71 25.96 -17.47
CA ALA A 284 -7.98 25.74 -18.18
C ALA A 284 -8.16 26.71 -19.36
N ALA A 285 -7.62 26.33 -20.53
CA ALA A 285 -7.64 27.10 -21.78
C ALA A 285 -9.02 27.15 -22.49
N LYS A 286 -10.13 26.87 -21.79
CA LYS A 286 -11.49 26.89 -22.35
C LYS A 286 -12.53 27.24 -21.28
N GLN A 287 -13.48 28.08 -21.65
CA GLN A 287 -14.72 28.24 -20.91
C GLN A 287 -15.45 26.88 -20.80
N GLY A 288 -16.12 26.62 -19.68
CA GLY A 288 -16.82 25.35 -19.43
C GLY A 288 -15.88 24.16 -19.11
N SER A 289 -14.67 24.40 -18.62
CA SER A 289 -13.73 23.32 -18.27
C SER A 289 -14.19 22.53 -17.03
N SER A 290 -14.38 21.22 -17.17
CA SER A 290 -14.75 20.34 -16.05
C SER A 290 -13.59 20.01 -15.11
N SER A 291 -12.36 20.17 -15.57
CA SER A 291 -11.13 19.92 -14.83
C SER A 291 -9.95 20.68 -15.45
N CYS A 292 -8.95 21.01 -14.63
CA CYS A 292 -7.73 21.66 -15.08
C CYS A 292 -6.72 20.65 -15.61
N LYS A 293 -5.97 21.04 -16.64
CA LYS A 293 -4.94 20.22 -17.27
C LYS A 293 -3.59 20.50 -16.62
N LEU A 294 -2.79 19.46 -16.37
CA LEU A 294 -1.41 19.61 -15.89
C LEU A 294 -0.53 20.28 -16.95
N CYS A 295 0.29 21.24 -16.54
CA CYS A 295 1.30 21.82 -17.42
C CYS A 295 2.39 20.78 -17.79
N PRO A 296 2.85 20.74 -19.06
CA PRO A 296 3.94 19.85 -19.47
C PRO A 296 5.29 20.22 -18.80
N ALA A 297 6.25 19.30 -18.86
CA ALA A 297 7.59 19.55 -18.29
C ALA A 297 8.33 20.68 -19.05
N ASN A 298 9.12 21.47 -18.32
CA ASN A 298 9.68 22.77 -18.74
C ASN A 298 8.66 23.89 -18.97
N THR A 299 7.40 23.72 -18.54
CA THR A 299 6.45 24.83 -18.38
C THR A 299 5.89 24.91 -16.97
N TYR A 300 5.35 26.06 -16.60
CA TYR A 300 4.71 26.32 -15.30
C TYR A 300 3.43 27.15 -15.49
N SER A 301 2.59 27.18 -14.46
CA SER A 301 1.45 28.10 -14.42
C SER A 301 1.17 28.57 -12.99
N ASN A 302 0.62 29.78 -12.90
CA ASN A 302 0.14 30.36 -11.64
C ASN A 302 -1.29 29.89 -11.35
N LYS A 303 -1.81 30.26 -10.18
CA LYS A 303 -3.21 30.05 -9.78
C LYS A 303 -4.16 30.79 -10.73
N GLY A 304 -5.14 30.07 -11.29
CA GLY A 304 -6.17 30.61 -12.19
C GLY A 304 -5.74 30.79 -13.65
N GLU A 305 -4.63 30.19 -14.09
CA GLU A 305 -4.03 30.48 -15.40
C GLU A 305 -4.74 29.79 -16.58
N THR A 306 -4.77 30.45 -17.75
CA THR A 306 -5.43 29.93 -18.97
C THR A 306 -4.49 29.12 -19.86
N SER A 307 -3.18 29.15 -19.61
CA SER A 307 -2.14 28.47 -20.38
C SER A 307 -0.95 28.03 -19.49
N CYS A 308 0.19 27.66 -20.09
CA CYS A 308 1.42 27.37 -19.35
C CYS A 308 2.59 28.16 -19.96
N HIS A 309 3.33 28.86 -19.12
CA HIS A 309 4.49 29.66 -19.46
C HIS A 309 5.74 28.77 -19.58
N GLN A 310 6.60 29.01 -20.57
CA GLN A 310 7.87 28.28 -20.70
C GLN A 310 8.85 28.67 -19.59
N CYS A 311 9.68 27.73 -19.14
CA CYS A 311 10.86 28.04 -18.33
C CYS A 311 11.97 28.65 -19.19
N ASP A 312 12.78 29.52 -18.59
CA ASP A 312 14.04 29.99 -19.19
C ASP A 312 15.00 28.81 -19.48
N PRO A 313 15.92 28.92 -20.45
CA PRO A 313 16.78 27.79 -20.84
C PRO A 313 17.67 27.23 -19.72
N ASP A 314 18.11 28.09 -18.79
CA ASP A 314 18.88 27.73 -17.59
C ASP A 314 18.05 27.05 -16.49
N LYS A 315 16.72 26.96 -16.69
CA LYS A 315 15.75 26.44 -15.72
C LYS A 315 14.95 25.29 -16.32
N TYR A 316 14.35 24.49 -15.45
CA TYR A 316 13.46 23.39 -15.81
C TYR A 316 12.26 23.36 -14.87
N SER A 317 11.23 22.59 -15.24
CA SER A 317 10.13 22.26 -14.35
C SER A 317 9.69 20.83 -14.59
N GLU A 318 9.17 20.20 -13.53
CA GLU A 318 8.51 18.90 -13.61
C GLU A 318 7.06 19.10 -14.09
N LYS A 319 6.46 18.08 -14.71
CA LYS A 319 5.06 18.13 -15.19
C LYS A 319 4.14 18.49 -14.02
N GLY A 320 3.36 19.57 -14.15
CA GLY A 320 2.49 20.07 -13.08
C GLY A 320 3.16 21.01 -12.07
N SER A 321 4.33 21.60 -12.36
CA SER A 321 4.97 22.53 -11.42
C SER A 321 4.36 23.94 -11.47
N SER A 322 4.25 24.56 -10.29
CA SER A 322 3.90 25.97 -10.10
C SER A 322 4.99 26.95 -10.53
N SER A 323 6.24 26.50 -10.65
CA SER A 323 7.42 27.34 -10.87
C SER A 323 8.57 26.57 -11.52
N CYS A 324 9.56 27.29 -12.05
CA CYS A 324 10.78 26.72 -12.64
C CYS A 324 11.94 26.70 -11.63
N LYS A 325 12.66 25.58 -11.57
CA LYS A 325 13.86 25.35 -10.76
C LYS A 325 15.10 25.54 -11.64
N ALA A 326 16.22 26.03 -11.08
CA ALA A 326 17.49 26.11 -11.83
C ALA A 326 17.99 24.70 -12.22
N ARG A 327 18.60 24.57 -13.41
CA ARG A 327 19.16 23.28 -13.85
C ARG A 327 20.44 22.95 -13.07
N PRO A 328 20.60 21.71 -12.58
CA PRO A 328 21.88 21.25 -12.02
C PRO A 328 22.90 21.00 -13.13
N ALA A 329 24.19 20.98 -12.79
CA ALA A 329 25.25 20.47 -13.65
C ALA A 329 25.05 18.98 -13.94
N CYS A 330 25.33 18.51 -15.16
CA CYS A 330 25.17 17.10 -15.52
C CYS A 330 26.13 16.19 -14.77
N THR A 331 25.64 15.01 -14.38
CA THR A 331 26.39 13.99 -13.65
C THR A 331 26.45 12.65 -14.41
N ASP A 332 27.22 11.69 -13.89
CA ASP A 332 27.24 10.30 -14.34
C ASP A 332 25.87 9.59 -14.19
N LYS A 333 24.98 10.11 -13.33
CA LYS A 333 23.62 9.63 -13.11
C LYS A 333 22.60 10.14 -14.14
N ASP A 334 22.93 11.18 -14.90
CA ASP A 334 22.03 11.80 -15.87
C ASP A 334 22.04 11.11 -17.25
N TYR A 335 23.01 10.22 -17.51
CA TYR A 335 23.05 9.39 -18.72
C TYR A 335 22.98 7.89 -18.38
N PHE A 336 22.70 7.09 -19.40
CA PHE A 336 22.77 5.63 -19.35
C PHE A 336 23.50 5.10 -20.59
N TYR A 337 23.93 3.84 -20.57
CA TYR A 337 24.61 3.19 -21.69
C TYR A 337 23.73 2.13 -22.36
N THR A 338 24.02 1.83 -23.61
CA THR A 338 23.28 0.87 -24.42
C THR A 338 24.13 0.46 -25.61
N HIS A 339 23.89 -0.71 -26.19
CA HIS A 339 24.61 -1.14 -27.39
C HIS A 339 23.88 -0.69 -28.66
N THR A 340 24.63 -0.35 -29.70
CA THR A 340 24.03 -0.19 -31.03
C THR A 340 23.57 -1.54 -31.55
N ALA A 341 22.53 -1.54 -32.38
CA ALA A 341 22.26 -2.68 -33.26
C ALA A 341 23.52 -3.02 -34.09
N CYS A 342 23.64 -4.29 -34.49
CA CYS A 342 24.72 -4.75 -35.35
C CYS A 342 24.66 -4.06 -36.71
N ASP A 343 25.77 -3.49 -37.17
CA ASP A 343 25.87 -2.91 -38.50
C ASP A 343 26.13 -3.97 -39.59
N ALA A 344 26.21 -3.53 -40.85
CA ALA A 344 26.46 -4.42 -41.99
C ALA A 344 27.79 -5.21 -41.89
N ASN A 345 28.79 -4.72 -41.15
CA ASN A 345 30.04 -5.45 -40.91
C ASN A 345 29.88 -6.52 -39.82
N GLY A 346 28.76 -6.52 -39.09
CA GLY A 346 28.54 -7.36 -37.91
C GLY A 346 29.17 -6.79 -36.64
N GLU A 347 29.34 -5.46 -36.58
CA GLU A 347 29.92 -4.76 -35.43
C GLU A 347 28.86 -4.03 -34.62
N THR A 348 29.04 -3.98 -33.29
CA THR A 348 28.29 -3.15 -32.35
C THR A 348 29.26 -2.27 -31.57
N GLN A 349 28.76 -1.19 -30.97
CA GLN A 349 29.54 -0.35 -30.06
C GLN A 349 28.69 0.03 -28.84
N LEU A 350 29.34 0.15 -27.69
CA LEU A 350 28.76 0.78 -26.50
C LEU A 350 28.55 2.27 -26.80
N MET A 351 27.33 2.78 -26.61
CA MET A 351 27.02 4.20 -26.72
C MET A 351 26.31 4.71 -25.46
N TYR A 352 26.44 6.01 -25.20
CA TYR A 352 25.77 6.68 -24.09
C TYR A 352 24.61 7.54 -24.59
N LYS A 353 23.55 7.65 -23.78
CA LYS A 353 22.35 8.46 -24.05
C LYS A 353 22.00 9.26 -22.80
N TRP A 354 21.70 10.55 -22.94
CA TRP A 354 21.09 11.35 -21.86
C TRP A 354 19.70 10.79 -21.48
N ALA A 355 19.42 10.69 -20.19
CA ALA A 355 18.10 10.31 -19.67
C ALA A 355 17.05 11.35 -20.07
N LYS A 356 15.84 10.90 -20.39
CA LYS A 356 14.74 11.76 -20.84
C LYS A 356 13.70 11.97 -19.71
N PRO A 357 13.20 13.21 -19.48
CA PRO A 357 13.71 14.47 -20.01
C PRO A 357 15.14 14.74 -19.50
N LYS A 358 15.95 15.46 -20.30
CA LYS A 358 17.25 15.98 -19.87
C LYS A 358 17.01 17.19 -18.97
N ILE A 359 17.33 17.04 -17.69
CA ILE A 359 17.13 18.08 -16.67
C ILE A 359 18.40 18.95 -16.56
N CYS A 360 19.57 18.33 -16.52
CA CYS A 360 20.84 18.99 -16.29
C CYS A 360 21.38 19.84 -17.46
N GLY A 361 22.30 20.78 -17.16
CA GLY A 361 23.08 21.55 -18.13
C GLY A 361 24.50 21.00 -18.32
N GLU A 362 24.99 20.98 -19.57
CA GLU A 362 26.37 20.53 -19.92
C GLU A 362 27.41 21.67 -19.88
N ASP A 363 26.96 22.93 -19.90
CA ASP A 363 27.81 24.14 -19.95
C ASP A 363 28.04 24.75 -18.55
N LEU A 364 27.56 24.08 -17.49
CA LEU A 364 27.72 24.50 -16.10
C LEU A 364 29.07 24.03 -15.54
N GLU A 365 29.62 24.78 -14.57
CA GLU A 365 30.88 24.41 -13.93
C GLU A 365 30.77 23.04 -13.23
N GLY A 366 31.76 22.16 -13.48
CA GLY A 366 31.76 20.78 -13.00
C GLY A 366 30.83 19.80 -13.74
N ALA A 367 30.11 20.24 -14.78
CA ALA A 367 29.24 19.35 -15.56
C ALA A 367 30.02 18.27 -16.33
N VAL A 368 29.58 17.02 -16.17
CA VAL A 368 30.03 15.89 -16.98
C VAL A 368 29.43 15.99 -18.37
N LYS A 369 30.25 15.83 -19.41
CA LYS A 369 29.79 15.73 -20.81
C LYS A 369 29.47 14.28 -21.16
N LEU A 370 28.56 14.07 -22.11
CA LEU A 370 28.19 12.71 -22.53
C LEU A 370 29.44 11.94 -23.00
N PRO A 371 29.76 10.75 -22.45
CA PRO A 371 30.97 10.04 -22.82
C PRO A 371 30.94 9.61 -24.30
N ALA A 372 32.12 9.59 -24.92
CA ALA A 372 32.27 9.10 -26.29
C ALA A 372 31.88 7.61 -26.37
N SER A 373 31.32 7.20 -27.52
CA SER A 373 31.06 5.78 -27.80
C SER A 373 32.33 4.96 -27.69
N GLY A 374 32.20 3.73 -27.18
CA GLY A 374 33.28 2.76 -27.11
C GLY A 374 33.75 2.32 -28.50
N MET A 375 34.87 1.62 -28.54
CA MET A 375 35.35 0.97 -29.77
C MET A 375 34.32 -0.04 -30.27
N LYS A 376 34.23 -0.20 -31.60
CA LYS A 376 33.46 -1.27 -32.22
C LYS A 376 34.02 -2.63 -31.84
N THR A 377 33.10 -3.55 -31.54
CA THR A 377 33.38 -4.97 -31.26
C THR A 377 32.48 -5.84 -32.16
N ARG A 378 32.91 -7.08 -32.42
CA ARG A 378 32.08 -8.02 -33.19
C ARG A 378 30.85 -8.42 -32.37
N CYS A 379 29.68 -8.42 -33.01
CA CYS A 379 28.46 -8.90 -32.38
C CYS A 379 28.56 -10.40 -31.99
N PRO A 380 27.92 -10.82 -30.88
CA PRO A 380 27.65 -12.23 -30.61
C PRO A 380 26.74 -12.83 -31.71
N PRO A 381 26.65 -14.17 -31.81
CA PRO A 381 25.73 -14.83 -32.74
C PRO A 381 24.26 -14.48 -32.46
N CYS A 382 23.38 -14.84 -33.39
CA CYS A 382 21.94 -14.68 -33.17
C CYS A 382 21.46 -15.53 -31.99
N ASN A 383 20.28 -15.20 -31.45
CA ASN A 383 19.64 -16.07 -30.46
C ASN A 383 19.37 -17.46 -31.06
N PRO A 384 19.53 -18.56 -30.29
CA PRO A 384 19.24 -19.90 -30.79
C PRO A 384 17.85 -20.02 -31.43
N GLY A 385 17.79 -20.76 -32.55
CA GLY A 385 16.64 -20.84 -33.46
C GLY A 385 16.55 -19.73 -34.50
N PHE A 386 17.39 -18.68 -34.43
CA PHE A 386 17.54 -17.67 -35.47
C PHE A 386 18.85 -17.87 -36.25
N PHE A 387 18.90 -17.37 -37.49
CA PHE A 387 20.10 -17.32 -38.32
C PHE A 387 20.48 -15.88 -38.65
N LYS A 388 21.75 -15.65 -38.98
CA LYS A 388 22.25 -14.32 -39.34
C LYS A 388 22.13 -14.06 -40.84
N THR A 389 21.49 -12.95 -41.22
CA THR A 389 21.41 -12.54 -42.64
C THR A 389 22.66 -11.79 -43.11
N ASN A 390 22.76 -11.61 -44.43
CA ASN A 390 23.78 -10.77 -45.08
C ASN A 390 23.78 -9.31 -44.59
N ASN A 391 22.69 -8.81 -44.00
CA ASN A 391 22.59 -7.44 -43.47
C ASN A 391 22.78 -7.38 -41.94
N SER A 392 23.32 -8.45 -41.34
CA SER A 392 23.48 -8.65 -39.88
C SER A 392 22.19 -8.60 -39.05
N THR A 393 21.02 -8.72 -39.67
CA THR A 393 19.76 -9.00 -38.95
C THR A 393 19.70 -10.47 -38.54
N CYS A 394 18.93 -10.77 -37.49
CA CYS A 394 18.64 -12.14 -37.07
C CYS A 394 17.20 -12.50 -37.48
N GLU A 395 17.04 -13.53 -38.29
CA GLU A 395 15.74 -13.99 -38.81
C GLU A 395 15.44 -15.42 -38.30
N PRO A 396 14.15 -15.78 -38.10
CA PRO A 396 13.78 -17.08 -37.55
C PRO A 396 14.03 -18.20 -38.57
N CYS A 397 14.54 -19.34 -38.11
CA CYS A 397 14.69 -20.50 -38.99
C CYS A 397 13.34 -21.07 -39.46
N PRO A 398 13.26 -21.59 -40.69
CA PRO A 398 12.03 -22.18 -41.21
C PRO A 398 11.67 -23.48 -40.45
N TYR A 399 10.37 -23.78 -40.38
CA TYR A 399 9.86 -24.96 -39.68
C TYR A 399 10.55 -26.26 -40.13
N GLY A 400 10.76 -27.19 -39.18
CA GLY A 400 11.56 -28.39 -39.42
C GLY A 400 13.08 -28.15 -39.45
N SER A 401 13.54 -27.00 -38.97
CA SER A 401 14.97 -26.64 -38.86
C SER A 401 15.32 -26.12 -37.47
N TYR A 402 16.61 -26.17 -37.12
CA TYR A 402 17.16 -25.61 -35.89
C TYR A 402 18.46 -24.83 -36.17
N SER A 403 18.82 -23.94 -35.24
CA SER A 403 20.05 -23.15 -35.28
C SER A 403 20.58 -22.90 -33.87
N ASN A 404 21.91 -22.87 -33.72
CA ASN A 404 22.59 -22.45 -32.49
C ASN A 404 22.88 -20.93 -32.45
N GLY A 405 22.46 -20.18 -33.48
CA GLY A 405 22.72 -18.76 -33.68
C GLY A 405 23.55 -18.41 -34.93
N SER A 406 23.93 -19.40 -35.77
CA SER A 406 24.62 -19.17 -37.05
C SER A 406 23.71 -19.37 -38.28
N ASP A 407 23.58 -20.61 -38.75
CA ASP A 407 22.87 -21.02 -39.97
C ASP A 407 21.78 -22.05 -39.63
N CYS A 408 20.68 -22.06 -40.39
CA CYS A 408 19.63 -23.04 -40.20
C CYS A 408 20.04 -24.41 -40.76
N THR A 409 19.87 -25.46 -39.95
CA THR A 409 20.05 -26.85 -40.36
C THR A 409 18.74 -27.61 -40.17
N HIS A 410 18.34 -28.42 -41.16
CA HIS A 410 17.13 -29.23 -41.05
C HIS A 410 17.27 -30.28 -39.93
N CYS A 411 16.16 -30.59 -39.26
CA CYS A 411 16.11 -31.69 -38.31
C CYS A 411 16.37 -33.03 -39.04
N PRO A 412 17.25 -33.90 -38.52
CA PRO A 412 17.45 -35.23 -39.09
C PRO A 412 16.19 -36.09 -38.95
N ALA A 413 16.00 -37.03 -39.87
CA ALA A 413 14.89 -37.98 -39.82
C ALA A 413 14.86 -38.73 -38.48
N GLY A 414 13.66 -38.85 -37.89
CA GLY A 414 13.48 -39.35 -36.51
C GLY A 414 13.54 -38.28 -35.42
N THR A 415 13.56 -36.99 -35.78
CA THR A 415 13.51 -35.88 -34.83
C THR A 415 12.53 -34.78 -35.25
N GLU A 416 11.91 -34.12 -34.28
CA GLU A 416 11.09 -32.91 -34.45
C GLU A 416 11.81 -31.67 -33.89
N PRO A 417 11.55 -30.45 -34.42
CA PRO A 417 12.09 -29.21 -33.85
C PRO A 417 11.53 -28.94 -32.44
N ALA A 418 12.41 -28.65 -31.47
CA ALA A 418 12.00 -28.25 -30.13
C ALA A 418 11.57 -26.76 -30.11
N VAL A 419 10.36 -26.47 -30.60
CA VAL A 419 9.85 -25.10 -30.77
C VAL A 419 9.69 -24.33 -29.45
N GLY A 420 10.09 -23.06 -29.47
CA GLY A 420 10.11 -22.16 -28.31
C GLY A 420 10.75 -20.81 -28.64
N PHE A 421 11.19 -20.10 -27.59
CA PHE A 421 12.07 -18.93 -27.69
C PHE A 421 13.17 -19.02 -26.64
N GLU A 422 14.44 -18.86 -27.05
CA GLU A 422 15.61 -18.94 -26.17
C GLU A 422 16.45 -17.65 -26.29
N TYR A 423 16.01 -16.58 -25.62
CA TYR A 423 16.70 -15.29 -25.64
C TYR A 423 17.85 -15.28 -24.62
N LYS A 424 19.06 -14.99 -25.11
CA LYS A 424 20.34 -14.94 -24.39
C LYS A 424 21.20 -13.75 -24.77
N TRP A 425 21.17 -13.36 -26.05
CA TRP A 425 21.90 -12.23 -26.61
C TRP A 425 20.97 -11.06 -26.85
N TRP A 426 21.38 -9.89 -26.39
CA TRP A 426 20.59 -8.67 -26.32
C TRP A 426 21.32 -7.52 -27.03
N ASN A 427 21.52 -7.69 -28.35
CA ASN A 427 21.99 -6.62 -29.25
C ASN A 427 20.83 -5.71 -29.68
N THR A 428 19.63 -6.30 -29.79
CA THR A 428 18.38 -5.68 -30.22
C THR A 428 17.23 -6.36 -29.46
N LEU A 429 16.20 -5.61 -29.09
CA LEU A 429 15.02 -6.20 -28.46
C LEU A 429 14.24 -7.05 -29.48
N PRO A 430 13.78 -8.27 -29.14
CA PRO A 430 12.93 -9.09 -30.00
C PRO A 430 11.64 -8.38 -30.46
N THR A 431 11.15 -8.69 -31.67
CA THR A 431 9.98 -8.04 -32.28
C THR A 431 8.64 -8.33 -31.58
N ASN A 432 8.59 -9.35 -30.73
CA ASN A 432 7.47 -9.69 -29.86
C ASN A 432 7.60 -9.11 -28.44
N MET A 433 8.57 -8.22 -28.21
CA MET A 433 8.73 -7.47 -26.97
C MET A 433 8.52 -5.96 -27.19
N GLU A 434 7.85 -5.34 -26.23
CA GLU A 434 7.67 -3.89 -26.15
C GLU A 434 8.15 -3.39 -24.77
N THR A 435 8.61 -2.13 -24.71
CA THR A 435 8.92 -1.48 -23.43
C THR A 435 8.21 -0.14 -23.33
N THR A 436 7.62 0.12 -22.17
CA THR A 436 6.87 1.33 -21.85
C THR A 436 7.29 1.87 -20.48
N VAL A 437 6.95 3.13 -20.21
CA VAL A 437 7.13 3.77 -18.90
C VAL A 437 5.80 4.36 -18.45
N LEU A 438 5.29 3.89 -17.32
CA LEU A 438 4.06 4.39 -16.71
C LEU A 438 4.39 5.15 -15.42
N SER A 439 3.93 6.39 -15.32
CA SER A 439 3.97 7.12 -14.05
C SER A 439 2.77 6.72 -13.17
N GLY A 440 2.95 6.75 -11.84
CA GLY A 440 1.96 6.29 -10.85
C GLY A 440 0.56 6.97 -10.90
N ILE A 441 0.42 8.02 -11.70
CA ILE A 441 -0.85 8.68 -12.05
C ILE A 441 -1.52 8.11 -13.33
N ASN A 442 -1.27 6.83 -13.66
CA ASN A 442 -1.73 6.16 -14.89
C ASN A 442 -1.41 6.92 -16.18
N PHE A 443 -0.24 7.57 -16.25
CA PHE A 443 0.20 8.32 -17.43
C PHE A 443 1.33 7.60 -18.17
N GLU A 444 1.10 7.27 -19.44
CA GLU A 444 2.07 6.64 -20.34
C GLU A 444 3.00 7.68 -20.98
N TYR A 445 4.31 7.45 -20.87
CA TYR A 445 5.33 8.25 -21.55
C TYR A 445 5.68 7.70 -22.94
N LYS A 446 4.88 8.07 -23.95
CA LYS A 446 5.13 7.69 -25.35
C LYS A 446 6.53 8.11 -25.82
N GLY A 447 7.30 7.15 -26.34
CA GLY A 447 8.64 7.38 -26.87
C GLY A 447 9.77 7.41 -25.83
N MET A 448 9.54 6.90 -24.61
CA MET A 448 10.61 6.60 -23.64
C MET A 448 10.73 5.09 -23.42
N THR A 449 11.96 4.57 -23.48
CA THR A 449 12.30 3.18 -23.25
C THR A 449 12.44 2.92 -21.74
N GLY A 450 11.66 1.98 -21.20
CA GLY A 450 11.77 1.56 -19.79
C GLY A 450 12.92 0.57 -19.58
N TRP A 451 13.25 -0.21 -20.60
CA TRP A 451 14.33 -1.18 -20.62
C TRP A 451 15.22 -0.98 -21.86
N GLU A 452 16.53 -1.14 -21.70
CA GLU A 452 17.55 -0.96 -22.75
C GLU A 452 18.51 -2.17 -22.82
N VAL A 453 19.20 -2.28 -23.97
CA VAL A 453 20.01 -3.45 -24.37
C VAL A 453 21.49 -3.30 -23.99
N ALA A 454 22.03 -4.31 -23.31
CA ALA A 454 23.40 -4.31 -22.76
C ALA A 454 24.24 -5.54 -23.21
N GLY A 455 23.90 -6.17 -24.34
CA GLY A 455 24.65 -7.29 -24.92
C GLY A 455 24.35 -8.62 -24.23
N ASP A 456 24.85 -8.81 -23.01
CA ASP A 456 24.65 -10.04 -22.22
C ASP A 456 23.38 -10.01 -21.35
N TYR A 457 22.66 -8.88 -21.35
CA TYR A 457 21.40 -8.68 -20.62
C TYR A 457 20.63 -7.48 -21.19
N ILE A 458 19.35 -7.39 -20.80
CA ILE A 458 18.58 -6.14 -20.80
C ILE A 458 18.48 -5.60 -19.37
N TYR A 459 18.38 -4.29 -19.21
CA TYR A 459 18.22 -3.66 -17.89
C TYR A 459 17.30 -2.44 -17.91
N THR A 460 16.78 -2.07 -16.74
CA THR A 460 15.87 -0.93 -16.56
C THR A 460 16.59 0.39 -16.76
N ALA A 461 16.19 1.15 -17.77
CA ALA A 461 16.74 2.46 -18.10
C ALA A 461 16.38 3.53 -17.04
N VAL A 462 16.89 4.75 -17.23
CA VAL A 462 16.60 5.89 -16.36
C VAL A 462 15.28 6.55 -16.79
N GLY A 463 14.26 6.46 -15.94
CA GLY A 463 12.90 7.00 -16.18
C GLY A 463 12.81 8.52 -16.05
N ALA A 464 11.57 9.05 -16.01
CA ALA A 464 11.34 10.47 -15.75
C ALA A 464 11.44 10.77 -14.25
N SER A 465 10.90 9.88 -13.41
CA SER A 465 10.96 9.85 -11.94
C SER A 465 11.40 8.47 -11.45
N ASP A 466 11.92 8.38 -10.23
CA ASP A 466 12.22 7.10 -9.58
C ASP A 466 10.94 6.33 -9.14
N ASN A 467 9.78 7.01 -9.11
CA ASN A 467 8.48 6.39 -8.85
C ASN A 467 7.77 5.88 -10.13
N ASP A 468 8.37 6.05 -11.31
CA ASP A 468 7.82 5.47 -12.54
C ASP A 468 8.04 3.95 -12.58
N PHE A 469 7.11 3.23 -13.21
CA PHE A 469 7.26 1.82 -13.55
C PHE A 469 7.98 1.67 -14.90
N MET A 470 9.16 1.05 -14.88
CA MET A 470 9.89 0.62 -16.07
C MET A 470 9.35 -0.74 -16.51
N ILE A 471 8.60 -0.79 -17.62
CA ILE A 471 7.88 -1.99 -18.05
C ILE A 471 8.50 -2.60 -19.31
N LEU A 472 8.61 -3.93 -19.28
CA LEU A 472 8.91 -4.79 -20.43
C LEU A 472 7.78 -5.81 -20.57
N THR A 473 7.17 -5.88 -21.74
CA THR A 473 6.11 -6.85 -22.07
C THR A 473 6.56 -7.74 -23.21
N LEU A 474 6.47 -9.06 -23.03
CA LEU A 474 6.69 -10.09 -24.05
C LEU A 474 5.35 -10.75 -24.38
N VAL A 475 4.96 -10.73 -25.65
CA VAL A 475 3.71 -11.35 -26.12
C VAL A 475 4.01 -12.68 -26.81
N VAL A 476 3.25 -13.71 -26.44
CA VAL A 476 3.28 -15.03 -27.08
C VAL A 476 1.88 -15.34 -27.63
N PRO A 477 1.71 -15.63 -28.93
CA PRO A 477 0.39 -15.81 -29.55
C PRO A 477 -0.35 -17.04 -29.03
N GLY A 478 0.37 -18.09 -28.66
CA GLY A 478 -0.12 -19.25 -27.94
C GLY A 478 0.88 -20.40 -27.95
N PHE A 479 0.44 -21.60 -27.58
CA PHE A 479 1.31 -22.74 -27.29
C PHE A 479 0.83 -24.05 -27.93
N ARG A 480 1.77 -24.82 -28.50
CA ARG A 480 1.54 -26.15 -29.09
C ARG A 480 2.46 -27.16 -28.41
N PRO A 481 1.92 -28.10 -27.60
CA PRO A 481 2.69 -29.20 -27.04
C PRO A 481 3.39 -30.07 -28.10
N PRO A 482 4.43 -30.84 -27.73
CA PRO A 482 5.14 -31.74 -28.63
C PRO A 482 4.24 -32.81 -29.26
N GLU A 483 4.46 -33.14 -30.53
CA GLU A 483 3.71 -34.22 -31.19
C GLU A 483 4.12 -35.62 -30.69
N SER A 484 5.30 -35.70 -30.06
CA SER A 484 5.80 -36.90 -29.36
C SER A 484 5.28 -37.06 -27.92
N VAL A 485 4.52 -36.10 -27.38
CA VAL A 485 3.98 -36.12 -26.00
C VAL A 485 2.48 -36.36 -26.03
N MET A 486 2.03 -37.46 -25.43
CA MET A 486 0.60 -37.70 -25.21
C MET A 486 0.01 -36.65 -24.26
N ALA A 487 -1.24 -36.26 -24.49
CA ALA A 487 -1.99 -35.38 -23.59
C ALA A 487 -2.11 -35.99 -22.19
N ASP A 488 -1.53 -35.31 -21.21
CA ASP A 488 -1.57 -35.68 -19.80
C ASP A 488 -2.88 -35.16 -19.18
N THR A 489 -3.71 -36.06 -18.66
CA THR A 489 -5.01 -35.70 -18.06
C THR A 489 -4.93 -35.33 -16.58
N GLU A 490 -3.77 -35.51 -15.92
CA GLU A 490 -3.57 -35.08 -14.53
C GLU A 490 -2.76 -33.78 -14.44
N ASN A 491 -1.75 -33.58 -15.30
CA ASN A 491 -0.89 -32.41 -15.29
C ASN A 491 -1.10 -31.51 -16.53
N LYS A 492 -1.80 -30.38 -16.36
CA LYS A 492 -2.21 -29.46 -17.43
C LYS A 492 -1.08 -28.63 -18.09
N GLU A 493 0.20 -28.91 -17.84
CA GLU A 493 1.27 -28.06 -18.36
C GLU A 493 1.34 -28.08 -19.90
N VAL A 494 0.96 -26.96 -20.52
CA VAL A 494 1.06 -26.73 -21.97
C VAL A 494 2.46 -26.19 -22.32
N ALA A 495 3.00 -25.32 -21.48
CA ALA A 495 4.30 -24.67 -21.65
C ALA A 495 4.88 -24.17 -20.32
N ARG A 496 6.12 -23.69 -20.33
CA ARG A 496 6.71 -22.92 -19.22
C ARG A 496 7.60 -21.80 -19.72
N ILE A 497 7.62 -20.69 -18.98
CA ILE A 497 8.61 -19.61 -19.10
C ILE A 497 9.61 -19.72 -17.95
N THR A 498 10.89 -19.54 -18.24
CA THR A 498 11.97 -19.46 -17.26
C THR A 498 12.87 -18.29 -17.59
N PHE A 499 13.14 -17.42 -16.63
CA PHE A 499 14.04 -16.27 -16.81
C PHE A 499 15.07 -16.16 -15.69
N VAL A 500 16.24 -15.61 -16.03
CA VAL A 500 17.35 -15.36 -15.11
C VAL A 500 17.53 -13.86 -14.94
N PHE A 501 17.49 -13.38 -13.70
CA PHE A 501 17.50 -11.95 -13.40
C PHE A 501 18.30 -11.62 -12.13
N GLU A 502 18.63 -10.34 -11.95
CA GLU A 502 19.11 -9.77 -10.68
C GLU A 502 18.45 -8.40 -10.44
N THR A 503 18.39 -7.98 -9.17
CA THR A 503 18.05 -6.60 -8.80
C THR A 503 19.18 -6.02 -7.96
N ILE A 504 19.67 -4.85 -8.36
CA ILE A 504 20.68 -4.06 -7.63
C ILE A 504 19.96 -2.83 -7.14
N CYS A 505 19.83 -2.66 -5.83
CA CYS A 505 19.07 -1.56 -5.24
C CYS A 505 19.71 -1.03 -3.94
N SER A 506 19.81 0.29 -3.86
CA SER A 506 20.21 1.10 -2.71
C SER A 506 19.06 1.29 -1.72
N VAL A 507 17.81 1.24 -2.20
CA VAL A 507 16.58 1.34 -1.40
C VAL A 507 15.67 0.12 -1.61
N ASN A 508 14.47 0.14 -0.99
CA ASN A 508 13.44 -0.88 -1.19
C ASN A 508 12.72 -0.71 -2.54
N CYS A 509 13.46 -0.95 -3.62
CA CYS A 509 12.94 -1.16 -4.97
C CYS A 509 12.02 -2.39 -5.01
N GLU A 510 11.15 -2.48 -6.03
CA GLU A 510 10.31 -3.64 -6.26
C GLU A 510 10.32 -4.06 -7.74
N LEU A 511 10.50 -5.35 -8.01
CA LEU A 511 10.36 -5.99 -9.32
C LEU A 511 9.14 -6.91 -9.29
N TYR A 512 8.17 -6.67 -10.16
CA TYR A 512 6.96 -7.47 -10.34
C TYR A 512 7.08 -8.32 -11.60
N PHE A 513 6.77 -9.62 -11.48
CA PHE A 513 6.47 -10.46 -12.65
C PHE A 513 4.95 -10.66 -12.72
N MET A 514 4.38 -10.28 -13.86
CA MET A 514 2.93 -10.26 -14.09
C MET A 514 2.59 -11.04 -15.36
N VAL A 515 1.44 -11.69 -15.36
CA VAL A 515 0.96 -12.53 -16.47
C VAL A 515 -0.44 -12.09 -16.89
N GLY A 516 -0.65 -11.87 -18.17
CA GLY A 516 -1.96 -11.63 -18.78
C GLY A 516 -2.32 -12.70 -19.80
N MET A 517 -3.60 -12.83 -20.11
CA MET A 517 -4.16 -13.91 -20.94
C MET A 517 -5.35 -13.37 -21.74
N ASN A 518 -5.40 -13.64 -23.05
CA ASN A 518 -6.51 -13.28 -23.95
C ASN A 518 -7.01 -11.84 -23.75
N SER A 519 -6.07 -10.89 -23.88
CA SER A 519 -6.23 -9.42 -23.69
C SER A 519 -6.83 -8.94 -22.36
N ARG A 520 -6.90 -9.80 -21.33
CA ARG A 520 -7.21 -9.38 -19.95
C ARG A 520 -6.03 -8.67 -19.30
N THR A 521 -6.32 -7.86 -18.27
CA THR A 521 -5.33 -7.16 -17.44
C THR A 521 -4.30 -8.14 -16.85
N ASN A 522 -3.02 -7.81 -16.99
CA ASN A 522 -1.92 -8.53 -16.35
C ASN A 522 -2.15 -8.61 -14.82
N THR A 523 -2.02 -9.79 -14.23
CA THR A 523 -2.05 -9.99 -12.76
C THR A 523 -0.64 -10.24 -12.23
N PRO A 524 -0.26 -9.68 -11.07
CA PRO A 524 1.02 -9.99 -10.44
C PRO A 524 1.04 -11.44 -9.91
N VAL A 525 2.06 -12.19 -10.33
CA VAL A 525 2.28 -13.59 -9.93
C VAL A 525 3.36 -13.67 -8.84
N GLU A 526 4.40 -12.84 -8.93
CA GLU A 526 5.52 -12.83 -7.98
C GLU A 526 6.11 -11.41 -7.85
N THR A 527 6.72 -11.09 -6.70
CA THR A 527 7.28 -9.77 -6.41
C THR A 527 8.55 -9.83 -5.56
N TRP A 528 9.66 -9.36 -6.14
CA TRP A 528 10.95 -9.29 -5.44
C TRP A 528 11.25 -7.88 -4.95
N LYS A 529 11.36 -7.71 -3.62
CA LYS A 529 11.65 -6.43 -2.97
C LYS A 529 13.13 -6.32 -2.59
N GLY A 530 13.75 -5.16 -2.84
CA GLY A 530 15.16 -4.85 -2.59
C GLY A 530 16.13 -5.66 -3.47
N SER A 531 17.42 -5.56 -3.17
CA SER A 531 18.47 -6.29 -3.90
C SER A 531 18.28 -7.81 -3.86
N LYS A 532 18.55 -8.47 -5.00
CA LYS A 532 18.55 -9.93 -5.21
C LYS A 532 19.72 -10.28 -6.14
N GLY A 533 20.60 -11.15 -5.67
CA GLY A 533 21.65 -11.73 -6.51
C GLY A 533 21.06 -12.58 -7.64
N LYS A 534 21.86 -12.80 -8.69
CA LYS A 534 21.46 -13.49 -9.92
C LYS A 534 20.81 -14.85 -9.65
N GLN A 535 19.53 -14.98 -10.01
CA GLN A 535 18.68 -16.14 -9.73
C GLN A 535 17.76 -16.45 -10.92
N SER A 536 17.20 -17.66 -10.94
CA SER A 536 16.25 -18.12 -11.96
C SER A 536 14.84 -18.29 -11.38
N TYR A 537 13.82 -17.81 -12.09
CA TYR A 537 12.41 -18.07 -11.78
C TYR A 537 11.73 -18.78 -12.96
N THR A 538 10.77 -19.66 -12.67
CA THR A 538 10.01 -20.44 -13.65
C THR A 538 8.52 -20.34 -13.33
N TYR A 539 7.71 -20.10 -14.37
CA TYR A 539 6.25 -20.10 -14.31
C TYR A 539 5.68 -21.08 -15.33
N THR A 540 4.66 -21.83 -14.92
CA THR A 540 3.99 -22.87 -15.71
C THR A 540 2.72 -22.31 -16.36
N VAL A 541 2.50 -22.66 -17.63
CA VAL A 541 1.30 -22.28 -18.40
C VAL A 541 0.37 -23.49 -18.50
N GLU A 542 -0.85 -23.37 -17.96
CA GLU A 542 -1.86 -24.44 -17.94
C GLU A 542 -2.81 -24.45 -19.15
N GLU A 543 -2.84 -23.39 -19.97
CA GLU A 543 -3.84 -23.25 -21.05
C GLU A 543 -3.20 -22.69 -22.33
N ASN A 544 -3.63 -23.21 -23.50
CA ASN A 544 -3.24 -22.64 -24.78
C ASN A 544 -4.06 -21.37 -25.05
N ALA A 545 -3.42 -20.22 -24.83
CA ALA A 545 -3.99 -18.89 -25.00
C ALA A 545 -2.91 -17.88 -25.40
N THR A 546 -3.32 -16.74 -25.95
CA THR A 546 -2.39 -15.62 -26.13
C THR A 546 -2.02 -15.06 -24.77
N MET A 547 -0.73 -15.02 -24.44
CA MET A 547 -0.24 -14.60 -23.13
C MET A 547 0.72 -13.42 -23.23
N SER A 548 0.65 -12.54 -22.22
CA SER A 548 1.57 -11.42 -22.01
C SER A 548 2.38 -11.64 -20.74
N PHE A 549 3.69 -11.83 -20.88
CA PHE A 549 4.63 -11.92 -19.76
C PHE A 549 5.25 -10.55 -19.53
N THR A 550 5.07 -9.97 -18.35
CA THR A 550 5.40 -8.57 -18.10
C THR A 550 6.28 -8.41 -16.87
N TRP A 551 7.43 -7.75 -17.02
CA TRP A 551 8.30 -7.35 -15.94
C TRP A 551 8.17 -5.85 -15.73
N ALA A 552 7.66 -5.44 -14.56
CA ALA A 552 7.60 -4.05 -14.15
C ALA A 552 8.57 -3.84 -12.98
N PHE A 553 9.49 -2.89 -13.11
CA PHE A 553 10.38 -2.47 -12.02
C PHE A 553 10.00 -1.08 -11.54
N GLN A 554 10.17 -0.83 -10.25
CA GLN A 554 9.97 0.47 -9.60
C GLN A 554 11.12 0.71 -8.62
N ARG A 555 11.78 1.87 -8.70
CA ARG A 555 12.97 2.17 -7.85
C ARG A 555 12.56 2.54 -6.43
N THR A 556 11.48 3.30 -6.29
CA THR A 556 10.89 3.66 -5.00
C THR A 556 9.37 3.77 -5.13
N THR A 557 8.65 3.51 -4.04
CA THR A 557 7.19 3.72 -3.94
C THR A 557 6.82 5.16 -3.54
N PHE A 558 7.83 6.02 -3.33
CA PHE A 558 7.67 7.38 -2.80
C PHE A 558 7.75 8.41 -3.93
N HIS A 559 6.78 9.33 -3.99
CA HIS A 559 6.89 10.52 -4.83
C HIS A 559 7.84 11.56 -4.21
N GLU A 560 9.14 11.40 -4.48
CA GLU A 560 10.14 12.46 -4.30
C GLU A 560 10.41 13.19 -5.64
N ALA A 561 10.79 14.46 -5.57
CA ALA A 561 11.17 15.25 -6.75
C ALA A 561 12.60 14.93 -7.23
N GLY A 562 12.81 15.00 -8.55
CA GLY A 562 14.06 14.64 -9.21
C GLY A 562 14.35 13.14 -9.30
N ARG A 563 15.59 12.81 -9.70
CA ARG A 563 16.14 11.44 -9.75
C ARG A 563 17.26 11.31 -8.72
N LYS A 564 17.19 10.32 -7.85
CA LYS A 564 18.17 10.02 -6.79
C LYS A 564 18.72 8.60 -6.89
N TYR A 565 17.86 7.66 -7.27
CA TYR A 565 18.10 6.20 -7.24
C TYR A 565 18.31 5.62 -8.65
N THR A 566 18.89 6.39 -9.58
CA THR A 566 19.10 5.95 -10.98
C THR A 566 19.93 4.67 -11.09
N ASN A 567 20.88 4.47 -10.16
CA ASN A 567 21.72 3.29 -10.01
C ASN A 567 20.93 2.02 -9.60
N ASP A 568 19.72 2.18 -9.04
CA ASP A 568 18.86 1.05 -8.71
C ASP A 568 18.27 0.51 -10.02
N VAL A 569 18.53 -0.76 -10.32
CA VAL A 569 18.20 -1.41 -11.59
C VAL A 569 17.81 -2.87 -11.42
N ALA A 570 16.85 -3.32 -12.23
CA ALA A 570 16.66 -4.74 -12.53
C ALA A 570 17.37 -5.09 -13.85
N LYS A 571 17.89 -6.32 -13.95
CA LYS A 571 18.47 -6.86 -15.19
C LYS A 571 17.92 -8.26 -15.46
N ILE A 572 17.67 -8.57 -16.73
CA ILE A 572 17.29 -9.91 -17.19
C ILE A 572 18.36 -10.40 -18.18
N TYR A 573 18.97 -11.54 -17.86
CA TYR A 573 20.07 -12.14 -18.62
C TYR A 573 19.59 -13.09 -19.71
N SER A 574 18.52 -13.84 -19.45
CA SER A 574 17.98 -14.80 -20.41
C SER A 574 16.52 -15.09 -20.13
N ILE A 575 15.76 -15.35 -21.19
CA ILE A 575 14.35 -15.78 -21.14
C ILE A 575 14.21 -17.00 -22.05
N ASN A 576 13.72 -18.11 -21.51
CA ASN A 576 13.44 -19.35 -22.22
C ASN A 576 11.94 -19.68 -22.10
N ILE A 577 11.27 -19.93 -23.23
CA ILE A 577 9.86 -20.32 -23.30
C ILE A 577 9.72 -21.57 -24.16
N THR A 578 9.10 -22.62 -23.62
CA THR A 578 8.85 -23.87 -24.34
C THR A 578 7.55 -23.85 -25.14
N ASN A 579 7.44 -24.73 -26.14
CA ASN A 579 6.19 -25.12 -26.81
C ASN A 579 5.44 -23.94 -27.46
N VAL A 580 6.14 -22.94 -27.99
CA VAL A 580 5.52 -21.73 -28.57
C VAL A 580 4.98 -22.01 -29.98
N MET A 581 3.73 -21.59 -30.26
CA MET A 581 3.20 -21.58 -31.63
C MET A 581 3.96 -20.59 -32.51
N ASP A 582 4.33 -21.04 -33.70
CA ASP A 582 5.19 -20.33 -34.67
C ASP A 582 6.54 -19.87 -34.08
N GLY A 583 7.00 -20.56 -33.02
CA GLY A 583 8.31 -20.39 -32.41
C GLY A 583 9.45 -21.07 -33.19
N VAL A 584 10.67 -20.81 -32.77
CA VAL A 584 11.90 -21.35 -33.38
C VAL A 584 12.48 -22.50 -32.56
N ALA A 585 13.41 -23.28 -33.12
CA ALA A 585 14.06 -24.39 -32.40
C ALA A 585 15.58 -24.21 -32.28
N SER A 586 16.10 -24.33 -31.06
CA SER A 586 17.55 -24.35 -30.80
C SER A 586 18.19 -25.73 -30.95
N TYR A 587 17.38 -26.79 -30.93
CA TYR A 587 17.74 -28.18 -31.18
C TYR A 587 16.54 -28.99 -31.66
N CYS A 588 16.77 -30.18 -32.22
CA CYS A 588 15.72 -31.17 -32.51
C CYS A 588 15.70 -32.26 -31.43
N ARG A 589 14.51 -32.73 -31.05
CA ARG A 589 14.28 -33.82 -30.08
C ARG A 589 13.84 -35.09 -30.82
N PRO A 590 14.21 -36.31 -30.37
CA PRO A 590 13.73 -37.55 -30.98
C PRO A 590 12.20 -37.61 -31.02
N CYS A 591 11.66 -38.25 -32.05
CA CYS A 591 10.23 -38.56 -32.17
C CYS A 591 10.04 -40.02 -32.62
N ALA A 592 8.81 -40.54 -32.55
CA ALA A 592 8.50 -41.82 -33.18
C ALA A 592 8.24 -41.61 -34.68
N LEU A 593 8.66 -42.56 -35.51
CA LEU A 593 8.47 -42.52 -36.96
C LEU A 593 7.34 -43.42 -37.45
N GLU A 594 6.47 -42.87 -38.30
CA GLU A 594 5.59 -43.66 -39.16
C GLU A 594 6.24 -43.90 -40.53
N ALA A 595 6.14 -45.14 -41.02
CA ALA A 595 6.59 -45.51 -42.35
C ALA A 595 5.49 -45.18 -43.38
N SER A 596 5.60 -44.02 -44.03
CA SER A 596 4.72 -43.61 -45.13
C SER A 596 5.52 -43.13 -46.35
N ASP A 597 5.02 -43.41 -47.55
CA ASP A 597 5.73 -43.17 -48.82
C ASP A 597 5.87 -41.68 -49.22
N MET A 598 5.40 -40.74 -48.38
CA MET A 598 5.44 -39.29 -48.62
C MET A 598 6.20 -38.51 -47.53
N GLY A 599 7.02 -39.20 -46.73
CA GLY A 599 7.97 -38.57 -45.81
C GLY A 599 7.79 -38.98 -44.35
N SER A 600 8.86 -38.79 -43.57
CA SER A 600 8.95 -39.18 -42.17
C SER A 600 8.27 -38.14 -41.27
N SER A 601 6.94 -38.19 -41.18
CA SER A 601 6.21 -37.45 -40.14
C SER A 601 6.50 -38.05 -38.76
N CYS A 602 6.63 -37.19 -37.76
CA CYS A 602 6.68 -37.61 -36.38
C CYS A 602 5.28 -38.04 -35.90
N THR A 603 5.24 -39.02 -34.99
CA THR A 603 4.02 -39.48 -34.30
C THR A 603 4.26 -39.62 -32.80
N SER A 604 3.19 -39.82 -32.04
CA SER A 604 3.24 -40.19 -30.62
C SER A 604 3.32 -41.70 -30.46
N CYS A 605 4.13 -42.19 -29.51
CA CYS A 605 4.10 -43.61 -29.16
C CYS A 605 2.77 -44.02 -28.50
N PRO A 606 2.30 -45.27 -28.68
CA PRO A 606 1.14 -45.79 -27.95
C PRO A 606 1.33 -45.72 -26.43
N ALA A 607 0.22 -45.59 -25.69
CA ALA A 607 0.26 -45.51 -24.24
C ALA A 607 1.04 -46.69 -23.61
N GLY A 608 2.00 -46.36 -22.74
CA GLY A 608 2.90 -47.34 -22.12
C GLY A 608 4.15 -47.70 -22.95
N TYR A 609 4.42 -47.02 -24.06
CA TYR A 609 5.65 -47.18 -24.86
C TYR A 609 6.49 -45.90 -24.82
N TYR A 610 7.79 -46.04 -24.53
CA TYR A 610 8.77 -44.95 -24.60
C TYR A 610 9.43 -44.87 -25.98
N ILE A 611 9.88 -43.69 -26.37
CA ILE A 611 10.69 -43.46 -27.57
C ILE A 611 12.15 -43.81 -27.23
N ASP A 612 12.74 -44.78 -27.93
CA ASP A 612 14.19 -44.99 -27.85
C ASP A 612 14.96 -43.86 -28.53
N ARG A 613 15.99 -43.36 -27.85
CA ARG A 613 16.75 -42.17 -28.29
C ARG A 613 17.64 -42.39 -29.51
N ASN A 614 17.99 -43.63 -29.83
CA ASN A 614 18.95 -43.95 -30.89
C ASN A 614 18.26 -44.43 -32.17
N SER A 615 17.11 -45.09 -32.04
CA SER A 615 16.36 -45.69 -33.15
C SER A 615 15.07 -44.97 -33.52
N GLY A 616 14.55 -44.07 -32.67
CA GLY A 616 13.25 -43.43 -32.91
C GLY A 616 12.06 -44.41 -32.91
N THR A 617 12.24 -45.60 -32.31
CA THR A 617 11.21 -46.64 -32.24
C THR A 617 10.52 -46.66 -30.88
N CYS A 618 9.25 -47.06 -30.86
CA CYS A 618 8.47 -47.21 -29.64
C CYS A 618 8.76 -48.55 -28.96
N HIS A 619 9.32 -48.52 -27.75
CA HIS A 619 9.58 -49.71 -26.92
C HIS A 619 8.64 -49.73 -25.72
N SER A 620 8.08 -50.90 -25.40
CA SER A 620 7.18 -51.02 -24.24
C SER A 620 7.92 -50.79 -22.92
N CYS A 621 7.29 -50.05 -22.01
CA CYS A 621 7.79 -49.88 -20.66
C CYS A 621 7.89 -51.24 -19.92
N PRO A 622 8.88 -51.44 -19.02
CA PRO A 622 9.03 -52.67 -18.27
C PRO A 622 7.79 -53.05 -17.43
N PRO A 623 7.56 -54.34 -17.12
CA PRO A 623 6.44 -54.75 -16.28
C PRO A 623 6.43 -54.06 -14.92
N ASN A 624 5.25 -53.58 -14.50
CA ASN A 624 5.03 -52.76 -13.30
C ASN A 624 5.71 -51.39 -13.36
N THR A 625 5.68 -50.74 -14.53
CA THR A 625 6.06 -49.33 -14.69
C THR A 625 5.04 -48.58 -15.56
N ILE A 626 4.97 -47.25 -15.42
CA ILE A 626 4.12 -46.34 -16.21
C ILE A 626 4.98 -45.26 -16.88
N LEU A 627 4.59 -44.81 -18.07
CA LEU A 627 5.31 -43.79 -18.81
C LEU A 627 5.01 -42.38 -18.27
N LYS A 628 6.04 -41.61 -17.93
CA LYS A 628 5.91 -40.19 -17.60
C LYS A 628 5.70 -39.37 -18.89
N ALA A 629 4.44 -38.99 -19.16
CA ALA A 629 4.02 -38.34 -20.42
C ALA A 629 4.92 -37.18 -20.86
N HIS A 630 5.31 -36.32 -19.91
CA HIS A 630 6.12 -35.12 -20.15
C HIS A 630 7.59 -35.37 -20.55
N GLN A 631 8.11 -36.61 -20.43
CA GLN A 631 9.51 -36.94 -20.74
C GLN A 631 9.66 -38.36 -21.32
N PRO A 632 9.09 -38.68 -22.50
CA PRO A 632 8.90 -40.05 -22.99
C PRO A 632 10.17 -40.75 -23.54
N TYR A 633 11.37 -40.33 -23.15
CA TYR A 633 12.63 -40.67 -23.84
C TYR A 633 13.53 -41.67 -23.10
N GLY A 634 13.56 -42.91 -23.61
CA GLY A 634 14.30 -44.04 -23.07
C GLY A 634 13.65 -44.68 -21.84
N VAL A 635 14.12 -45.86 -21.44
CA VAL A 635 13.52 -46.68 -20.35
C VAL A 635 13.39 -45.94 -19.00
N GLN A 636 14.24 -44.94 -18.76
CA GLN A 636 14.16 -44.04 -17.59
C GLN A 636 12.87 -43.20 -17.52
N ALA A 637 12.11 -43.08 -18.61
CA ALA A 637 10.79 -42.47 -18.65
C ALA A 637 9.71 -43.33 -17.97
N CYS A 638 9.98 -44.63 -17.79
CA CYS A 638 9.09 -45.59 -17.18
C CYS A 638 9.31 -45.65 -15.67
N VAL A 639 8.47 -44.94 -14.90
CA VAL A 639 8.54 -44.92 -13.42
C VAL A 639 7.81 -46.13 -12.83
N PRO A 640 8.26 -46.71 -11.71
CA PRO A 640 7.63 -47.89 -11.12
C PRO A 640 6.18 -47.62 -10.69
N CYS A 641 5.33 -48.64 -10.87
CA CYS A 641 3.97 -48.68 -10.32
C CYS A 641 3.98 -48.59 -8.79
N GLY A 642 2.87 -48.11 -8.22
CA GLY A 642 2.71 -47.99 -6.77
C GLY A 642 2.74 -49.33 -6.01
N PRO A 643 3.02 -49.33 -4.69
CA PRO A 643 2.91 -50.53 -3.87
C PRO A 643 1.51 -51.16 -4.00
N GLY A 644 1.48 -52.40 -4.50
CA GLY A 644 0.24 -53.16 -4.72
C GLY A 644 -0.33 -53.09 -6.15
N THR A 645 0.20 -52.26 -7.04
CA THR A 645 -0.35 -52.06 -8.40
C THR A 645 0.57 -52.62 -9.50
N LYS A 646 0.02 -52.85 -10.70
CA LYS A 646 0.73 -53.45 -11.85
C LYS A 646 0.23 -52.86 -13.16
N SER A 647 1.13 -52.68 -14.13
CA SER A 647 0.81 -52.24 -15.49
C SER A 647 0.25 -53.39 -16.33
N ASN A 648 -0.99 -53.31 -16.82
CA ASN A 648 -1.51 -54.27 -17.79
C ASN A 648 -1.02 -53.96 -19.22
N LYS A 649 -1.01 -54.96 -20.11
CA LYS A 649 -0.43 -54.91 -21.47
C LYS A 649 -1.45 -54.67 -22.60
N VAL A 650 -2.72 -54.43 -22.27
CA VAL A 650 -3.80 -54.39 -23.26
C VAL A 650 -4.07 -52.95 -23.72
N PRO A 651 -3.91 -52.60 -25.01
CA PRO A 651 -4.42 -51.35 -25.55
C PRO A 651 -5.95 -51.36 -25.49
N ALA A 652 -6.57 -50.30 -24.98
CA ALA A 652 -8.03 -50.17 -24.89
C ALA A 652 -8.66 -49.84 -26.26
N VAL A 653 -8.56 -50.77 -27.20
CA VAL A 653 -9.30 -50.72 -28.46
C VAL A 653 -10.78 -50.88 -28.13
N TRP A 654 -11.61 -49.92 -28.53
CA TRP A 654 -13.06 -49.99 -28.46
C TRP A 654 -13.64 -50.34 -29.85
N PRO A 655 -13.74 -51.62 -30.23
CA PRO A 655 -14.46 -52.01 -31.43
C PRO A 655 -15.98 -51.92 -31.20
N GLY A 656 -16.66 -51.18 -32.07
CA GLY A 656 -18.07 -51.34 -32.45
C GLY A 656 -19.13 -51.62 -31.35
N LEU A 657 -20.01 -50.64 -31.11
CA LEU A 657 -21.29 -50.87 -30.43
C LEU A 657 -22.17 -51.86 -31.20
N SER A 658 -22.29 -53.10 -30.71
CA SER A 658 -23.35 -54.03 -31.13
C SER A 658 -23.80 -54.97 -29.99
N HIS A 659 -24.89 -54.57 -29.33
CA HIS A 659 -25.80 -55.40 -28.51
C HIS A 659 -25.22 -56.35 -27.43
N GLY A 660 -25.32 -55.92 -26.17
CA GLY A 660 -25.54 -56.83 -25.03
C GLY A 660 -24.51 -56.76 -23.92
N LEU A 661 -25.00 -56.47 -22.70
CA LEU A 661 -24.32 -56.59 -21.40
C LEU A 661 -22.97 -55.85 -21.25
N LEU A 662 -23.00 -54.74 -20.51
CA LEU A 662 -21.81 -54.15 -19.88
C LEU A 662 -21.11 -55.21 -19.01
N ARG A 663 -19.89 -55.61 -19.37
CA ARG A 663 -18.99 -56.29 -18.43
C ARG A 663 -18.47 -55.28 -17.40
N PRO A 664 -18.52 -55.58 -16.09
CA PRO A 664 -17.95 -54.70 -15.07
C PRO A 664 -16.40 -54.75 -15.08
N PRO A 665 -15.71 -53.75 -14.52
CA PRO A 665 -14.24 -53.63 -14.52
C PRO A 665 -13.57 -54.52 -13.45
N PHE A 666 -14.10 -55.73 -13.24
CA PHE A 666 -13.58 -56.72 -12.32
C PHE A 666 -13.15 -57.96 -13.09
N CYS A 667 -11.87 -58.31 -12.99
CA CYS A 667 -11.37 -59.61 -13.43
C CYS A 667 -11.03 -60.47 -12.21
N PHE A 668 -11.31 -61.77 -12.32
CA PHE A 668 -10.82 -62.74 -11.36
C PHE A 668 -9.36 -63.06 -11.68
N ALA A 669 -8.56 -63.34 -10.64
CA ALA A 669 -7.16 -63.70 -10.82
C ALA A 669 -7.04 -64.98 -11.66
N SER A 670 -6.17 -64.98 -12.67
CA SER A 670 -6.08 -66.02 -13.71
C SER A 670 -5.69 -67.44 -13.24
N MET A 671 -5.52 -67.65 -11.93
CA MET A 671 -5.26 -68.95 -11.31
C MET A 671 -6.47 -69.55 -10.57
N CYS A 672 -7.57 -68.81 -10.40
CA CYS A 672 -8.79 -69.27 -9.71
C CYS A 672 -10.03 -68.79 -10.47
N SER A 673 -10.74 -69.71 -11.14
CA SER A 673 -11.81 -69.43 -12.11
C SER A 673 -12.97 -68.59 -11.56
N ASP A 674 -13.35 -68.85 -10.32
CA ASP A 674 -14.56 -68.32 -9.68
C ASP A 674 -14.25 -67.25 -8.63
N GLY A 675 -13.08 -66.62 -8.72
CA GLY A 675 -12.69 -65.47 -7.89
C GLY A 675 -12.28 -65.78 -6.45
N THR A 676 -12.45 -67.01 -5.98
CA THR A 676 -11.93 -67.51 -4.70
C THR A 676 -11.06 -68.75 -4.92
N CYS A 677 -10.01 -68.90 -4.12
CA CYS A 677 -9.08 -70.01 -4.16
C CYS A 677 -9.21 -70.97 -2.95
N ASP A 678 -9.97 -70.57 -1.93
CA ASP A 678 -10.18 -71.28 -0.66
C ASP A 678 -11.67 -71.41 -0.27
N GLY A 679 -12.58 -70.86 -1.07
CA GLY A 679 -14.03 -70.85 -0.82
C GLY A 679 -14.50 -69.82 0.19
N CYS A 680 -13.60 -69.01 0.78
CA CYS A 680 -13.90 -68.06 1.85
C CYS A 680 -13.46 -66.62 1.52
N ASN A 681 -12.32 -66.46 0.86
CA ASN A 681 -11.74 -65.17 0.48
C ASN A 681 -11.87 -64.96 -1.03
N PHE A 682 -12.43 -63.82 -1.44
CA PHE A 682 -12.55 -63.42 -2.84
C PHE A 682 -11.44 -62.43 -3.22
N HIS A 683 -10.71 -62.75 -4.29
CA HIS A 683 -9.60 -61.96 -4.81
C HIS A 683 -10.01 -61.27 -6.12
N PHE A 684 -10.46 -60.02 -6.00
CA PHE A 684 -10.83 -59.17 -7.13
C PHE A 684 -9.61 -58.42 -7.67
N LEU A 685 -9.40 -58.44 -8.99
CA LEU A 685 -8.49 -57.52 -9.68
C LEU A 685 -9.31 -56.31 -10.15
N TRP A 686 -8.92 -55.10 -9.73
CA TRP A 686 -9.54 -53.84 -10.15
C TRP A 686 -8.57 -53.06 -11.03
N GLU A 687 -8.98 -52.72 -12.24
CA GLU A 687 -8.22 -51.87 -13.15
C GLU A 687 -8.63 -50.40 -12.98
N SER A 688 -7.66 -49.52 -12.79
CA SER A 688 -7.86 -48.08 -12.58
C SER A 688 -6.61 -47.29 -12.94
N VAL A 689 -6.78 -46.07 -13.44
CA VAL A 689 -5.68 -45.13 -13.71
C VAL A 689 -4.98 -44.64 -12.44
N ALA A 690 -5.65 -44.70 -11.29
CA ALA A 690 -5.14 -44.22 -9.99
C ALA A 690 -4.03 -45.11 -9.36
N ALA A 691 -3.28 -45.85 -10.18
CA ALA A 691 -2.32 -46.89 -9.77
C ALA A 691 -0.98 -46.38 -9.21
N CYS A 692 -0.91 -45.10 -8.86
CA CYS A 692 0.27 -44.41 -8.30
C CYS A 692 0.62 -44.94 -6.89
N PRO A 693 1.85 -44.70 -6.38
CA PRO A 693 2.21 -45.11 -5.02
C PRO A 693 1.30 -44.53 -3.95
N LEU A 694 0.98 -45.35 -2.95
CA LEU A 694 0.31 -44.94 -1.73
C LEU A 694 1.17 -43.86 -1.03
N CYS A 695 0.59 -42.68 -0.77
CA CYS A 695 1.32 -41.57 -0.18
C CYS A 695 1.91 -41.93 1.20
N SER A 696 3.10 -41.39 1.48
CA SER A 696 3.87 -41.59 2.71
C SER A 696 4.22 -40.28 3.41
N VAL A 697 4.79 -40.36 4.62
CA VAL A 697 5.18 -39.17 5.41
C VAL A 697 6.35 -38.37 4.81
N ALA A 698 7.04 -38.91 3.80
CA ALA A 698 8.07 -38.17 3.05
C ALA A 698 7.45 -37.24 1.99
N ASP A 699 6.28 -37.60 1.46
CA ASP A 699 5.68 -36.98 0.27
C ASP A 699 4.92 -35.69 0.57
N TYR A 700 4.68 -35.38 1.85
CA TYR A 700 4.17 -34.08 2.29
C TYR A 700 5.23 -33.26 3.05
N HIS A 701 4.92 -31.98 3.25
CA HIS A 701 5.62 -31.11 4.18
C HIS A 701 4.64 -30.29 5.03
N ALA A 702 5.14 -29.66 6.09
CA ALA A 702 4.33 -28.91 7.05
C ALA A 702 4.46 -27.40 6.80
N ILE A 703 3.34 -26.73 6.54
CA ILE A 703 3.22 -25.27 6.55
C ILE A 703 2.62 -24.85 7.89
N VAL A 704 3.36 -24.06 8.65
CA VAL A 704 2.96 -23.58 9.98
C VAL A 704 2.37 -22.18 9.86
N SER A 705 1.11 -21.99 10.26
CA SER A 705 0.46 -20.67 10.22
C SER A 705 1.08 -19.69 11.22
N SER A 706 0.76 -18.40 11.04
CA SER A 706 0.83 -17.44 12.14
C SER A 706 -0.05 -17.88 13.33
N CYS A 707 0.31 -17.44 14.53
CA CYS A 707 -0.40 -17.74 15.77
C CYS A 707 -1.60 -16.78 15.92
N VAL A 708 -2.83 -17.29 15.83
CA VAL A 708 -4.07 -16.48 15.82
C VAL A 708 -5.03 -16.99 16.89
N ALA A 709 -5.58 -16.10 17.72
CA ALA A 709 -6.51 -16.43 18.81
C ALA A 709 -6.02 -17.54 19.79
N GLY A 710 -4.71 -17.66 20.00
CA GLY A 710 -4.09 -18.69 20.85
C GLY A 710 -3.86 -20.05 20.15
N ILE A 711 -4.12 -20.12 18.85
CA ILE A 711 -4.07 -21.33 18.03
C ILE A 711 -3.10 -21.13 16.86
N GLN A 712 -2.14 -22.04 16.73
CA GLN A 712 -1.26 -22.13 15.57
C GLN A 712 -1.62 -23.40 14.80
N LYS A 713 -1.92 -23.25 13.52
CA LYS A 713 -2.39 -24.31 12.64
C LYS A 713 -1.23 -24.80 11.78
N THR A 714 -0.72 -25.98 12.10
CA THR A 714 0.20 -26.68 11.21
C THR A 714 -0.62 -27.45 10.19
N THR A 715 -0.63 -26.97 8.94
CA THR A 715 -1.33 -27.59 7.81
C THR A 715 -0.31 -28.38 7.01
N TYR A 716 -0.62 -29.63 6.69
CA TYR A 716 0.25 -30.46 5.86
C TYR A 716 -0.20 -30.36 4.41
N VAL A 717 0.75 -30.26 3.48
CA VAL A 717 0.50 -30.21 2.04
C VAL A 717 1.50 -31.09 1.30
N TRP A 718 1.07 -31.70 0.21
CA TRP A 718 1.93 -32.54 -0.63
C TRP A 718 3.11 -31.73 -1.19
N ARG A 719 4.24 -32.39 -1.45
CA ARG A 719 5.35 -31.84 -2.23
C ARG A 719 4.98 -31.94 -3.71
N GLU A 720 5.37 -30.92 -4.47
CA GLU A 720 5.09 -30.87 -5.91
C GLU A 720 6.29 -31.35 -6.73
N PRO A 721 6.08 -32.11 -7.82
CA PRO A 721 4.80 -32.69 -8.25
C PRO A 721 4.33 -33.83 -7.32
N LYS A 722 3.02 -33.93 -7.09
CA LYS A 722 2.42 -34.97 -6.23
C LYS A 722 2.37 -36.31 -6.97
N LEU A 723 3.39 -37.15 -6.79
CA LEU A 723 3.54 -38.43 -7.47
C LEU A 723 2.80 -39.62 -6.81
N CYS A 724 1.89 -39.37 -5.86
CA CYS A 724 1.25 -40.40 -5.02
C CYS A 724 -0.29 -40.30 -5.02
N SER A 725 -0.99 -41.43 -4.87
CA SER A 725 -2.46 -41.52 -4.79
C SER A 725 -2.90 -42.55 -3.75
N GLY A 726 -3.94 -42.24 -2.98
CA GLY A 726 -4.29 -43.00 -1.77
C GLY A 726 -3.15 -43.04 -0.74
N GLY A 727 -3.15 -44.06 0.12
CA GLY A 727 -2.16 -44.22 1.18
C GLY A 727 -2.55 -43.47 2.45
N ILE A 728 -1.60 -42.79 3.10
CA ILE A 728 -1.96 -41.92 4.21
C ILE A 728 -2.67 -40.67 3.67
N SER A 729 -3.74 -40.25 4.34
CA SER A 729 -4.25 -38.89 4.18
C SER A 729 -3.21 -37.87 4.64
N LEU A 730 -3.32 -36.62 4.18
CA LEU A 730 -2.66 -35.51 4.86
C LEU A 730 -3.11 -35.55 6.33
N PRO A 731 -2.20 -35.51 7.32
CA PRO A 731 -2.59 -35.51 8.72
C PRO A 731 -3.54 -34.35 9.01
N GLU A 732 -4.51 -34.57 9.89
CA GLU A 732 -5.40 -33.49 10.32
C GLU A 732 -4.59 -32.28 10.82
N GLN A 733 -5.07 -31.08 10.49
CA GLN A 733 -4.41 -29.81 10.78
C GLN A 733 -4.08 -29.72 12.27
N ARG A 734 -2.79 -29.86 12.61
CA ARG A 734 -2.36 -29.84 14.02
C ARG A 734 -2.48 -28.43 14.58
N VAL A 735 -3.56 -28.22 15.32
CA VAL A 735 -3.75 -27.10 16.23
C VAL A 735 -2.81 -27.28 17.42
N THR A 736 -1.76 -26.48 17.47
CA THR A 736 -0.92 -26.31 18.66
C THR A 736 -1.38 -25.07 19.42
N ILE A 737 -1.44 -25.17 20.75
CA ILE A 737 -1.77 -24.02 21.61
C ILE A 737 -0.53 -23.12 21.68
N CYS A 738 -0.52 -22.09 20.85
CA CYS A 738 0.52 -21.07 20.83
C CYS A 738 0.11 -19.91 21.74
N LYS A 739 1.06 -19.31 22.46
CA LYS A 739 0.77 -18.07 23.19
C LYS A 739 0.89 -16.89 22.24
N THR A 740 -0.25 -16.41 21.74
CA THR A 740 -0.34 -15.09 21.10
C THR A 740 0.19 -14.00 22.02
N ILE A 741 0.61 -12.88 21.43
CA ILE A 741 0.85 -11.64 22.20
C ILE A 741 -0.42 -11.26 22.98
N ASP A 742 -1.61 -11.50 22.40
CA ASP A 742 -2.91 -11.37 23.05
C ASP A 742 -3.11 -12.25 24.32
N PHE A 743 -2.51 -13.45 24.43
CA PHE A 743 -2.51 -14.18 25.70
C PHE A 743 -1.72 -13.45 26.79
N TRP A 744 -0.54 -12.92 26.44
CA TRP A 744 0.27 -12.12 27.37
C TRP A 744 -0.39 -10.77 27.69
N LEU A 745 -1.09 -10.17 26.73
CA LEU A 745 -1.92 -8.98 26.92
C LEU A 745 -3.07 -9.27 27.89
N LYS A 746 -3.80 -10.38 27.72
CA LYS A 746 -4.88 -10.80 28.63
C LYS A 746 -4.38 -11.20 30.01
N VAL A 747 -3.19 -11.81 30.12
CA VAL A 747 -2.52 -11.99 31.42
C VAL A 747 -2.17 -10.63 32.04
N GLY A 748 -1.65 -9.69 31.26
CA GLY A 748 -1.37 -8.32 31.70
C GLY A 748 -2.63 -7.56 32.16
N ILE A 749 -3.74 -7.69 31.43
CA ILE A 749 -5.06 -7.12 31.79
C ILE A 749 -5.63 -7.82 33.04
N SER A 750 -5.47 -9.14 33.18
CA SER A 750 -5.90 -9.85 34.40
C SER A 750 -5.07 -9.46 35.62
N ALA A 751 -3.76 -9.27 35.46
CA ALA A 751 -2.88 -8.79 36.52
C ALA A 751 -3.21 -7.32 36.87
N GLY A 752 -3.41 -6.47 35.86
CA GLY A 752 -3.76 -5.06 36.00
C GLY A 752 -5.15 -4.82 36.61
N THR A 753 -6.14 -5.65 36.26
CA THR A 753 -7.46 -5.61 36.92
C THR A 753 -7.39 -6.19 38.33
N CYS A 754 -6.61 -7.24 38.59
CA CYS A 754 -6.34 -7.69 39.96
C CYS A 754 -5.64 -6.61 40.80
N THR A 755 -4.64 -5.89 40.28
CA THR A 755 -4.02 -4.77 41.01
C THR A 755 -4.96 -3.57 41.13
N ALA A 756 -5.79 -3.25 40.14
CA ALA A 756 -6.80 -2.19 40.24
C ALA A 756 -7.90 -2.52 41.27
N ILE A 757 -8.33 -3.79 41.36
CA ILE A 757 -9.26 -4.26 42.40
C ILE A 757 -8.58 -4.24 43.77
N LEU A 758 -7.32 -4.67 43.88
CA LEU A 758 -6.58 -4.66 45.15
C LEU A 758 -6.29 -3.21 45.60
N LEU A 759 -5.96 -2.31 44.67
CA LEU A 759 -5.83 -0.87 44.91
C LEU A 759 -7.17 -0.26 45.31
N THR A 760 -8.27 -0.47 44.59
CA THR A 760 -9.58 0.08 44.99
C THR A 760 -10.11 -0.52 46.29
N VAL A 761 -9.82 -1.78 46.61
CA VAL A 761 -10.08 -2.36 47.93
C VAL A 761 -9.20 -1.72 49.01
N LEU A 762 -7.94 -1.38 48.71
CA LEU A 762 -7.09 -0.58 49.60
C LEU A 762 -7.61 0.85 49.75
N THR A 763 -8.02 1.54 48.68
CA THR A 763 -8.60 2.89 48.72
C THR A 763 -9.91 2.88 49.48
N CYS A 764 -10.79 1.90 49.28
CA CYS A 764 -12.01 1.71 50.07
C CYS A 764 -11.71 1.31 51.52
N TYR A 765 -10.64 0.55 51.80
CA TYR A 765 -10.18 0.28 53.16
C TYR A 765 -9.66 1.55 53.84
N PHE A 766 -8.84 2.35 53.16
CA PHE A 766 -8.32 3.62 53.65
C PHE A 766 -9.42 4.67 53.77
N TRP A 767 -10.39 4.73 52.85
CA TRP A 767 -11.56 5.61 52.91
C TRP A 767 -12.52 5.20 54.01
N LYS A 768 -12.79 3.90 54.20
CA LYS A 768 -13.61 3.40 55.32
C LYS A 768 -12.88 3.48 56.66
N LYS A 769 -11.55 3.42 56.66
CA LYS A 769 -10.68 3.72 57.81
C LYS A 769 -10.65 5.21 58.11
N ASN A 770 -10.66 6.07 57.09
CA ASN A 770 -10.80 7.52 57.22
C ASN A 770 -12.20 7.88 57.69
N GLN A 771 -13.30 7.36 57.15
CA GLN A 771 -14.63 7.51 57.74
C GLN A 771 -14.71 6.97 59.17
N LYS A 772 -13.96 5.91 59.53
CA LYS A 772 -13.87 5.44 60.93
C LYS A 772 -12.98 6.32 61.81
N LEU A 773 -12.06 7.08 61.22
CA LEU A 773 -11.29 8.14 61.87
C LEU A 773 -12.13 9.40 61.99
N GLU A 774 -12.74 9.92 60.93
CA GLU A 774 -13.72 11.00 60.92
C GLU A 774 -14.93 10.72 61.81
N TYR A 775 -15.44 9.49 61.90
CA TYR A 775 -16.47 9.16 62.90
C TYR A 775 -15.92 9.22 64.33
N LYS A 776 -14.64 8.90 64.55
CA LYS A 776 -13.99 9.11 65.86
C LYS A 776 -13.65 10.58 66.12
N TYR A 777 -13.22 11.34 65.13
CA TYR A 777 -12.85 12.75 65.20
C TYR A 777 -14.10 13.63 65.30
N SER A 778 -15.15 13.38 64.53
CA SER A 778 -16.46 14.03 64.69
C SER A 778 -17.14 13.64 66.01
N LYS A 779 -16.95 12.41 66.52
CA LYS A 779 -17.42 12.05 67.88
C LYS A 779 -16.55 12.67 68.99
N LEU A 780 -15.27 12.94 68.74
CA LEU A 780 -14.42 13.76 69.62
C LEU A 780 -14.81 15.25 69.55
N VAL A 781 -15.07 15.79 68.35
CA VAL A 781 -15.46 17.19 68.12
C VAL A 781 -16.88 17.46 68.64
N MET A 782 -17.86 16.57 68.41
CA MET A 782 -19.20 16.69 68.99
C MET A 782 -19.17 16.60 70.53
N ASN A 783 -18.30 15.75 71.10
CA ASN A 783 -18.08 15.72 72.55
C ASN A 783 -17.32 16.97 73.05
N ALA A 784 -16.49 17.61 72.23
CA ALA A 784 -15.78 18.85 72.56
C ALA A 784 -16.69 20.09 72.43
N THR A 785 -17.67 20.09 71.52
CA THR A 785 -18.68 21.16 71.38
C THR A 785 -19.80 21.08 72.43
N LEU A 786 -19.76 20.11 73.35
CA LEU A 786 -20.78 19.91 74.38
C LEU A 786 -20.20 19.81 75.80
N LYS A 787 -19.06 20.46 76.07
CA LYS A 787 -18.59 20.64 77.45
C LYS A 787 -17.84 21.95 77.69
N ASP A 788 -18.64 22.95 77.99
CA ASP A 788 -18.45 24.02 78.97
C ASP A 788 -17.20 24.93 78.92
N CYS A 789 -17.48 26.21 79.13
CA CYS A 789 -16.50 27.17 79.62
C CYS A 789 -15.88 26.69 80.94
N ASP A 790 -14.57 26.81 81.09
CA ASP A 790 -14.03 27.83 82.01
C ASP A 790 -12.50 28.03 81.87
N LEU A 791 -12.06 29.21 82.27
CA LEU A 791 -10.66 29.60 82.53
C LEU A 791 -10.31 29.27 84.02
N PRO A 792 -9.04 29.26 84.49
CA PRO A 792 -7.90 30.03 83.97
C PRO A 792 -6.50 29.35 84.04
N ALA A 793 -5.47 30.17 83.78
CA ALA A 793 -4.11 30.19 84.39
C ALA A 793 -3.35 28.85 84.63
N ALA A 794 -2.23 28.62 83.94
CA ALA A 794 -0.86 29.02 84.32
C ALA A 794 -0.23 28.09 85.40
N ASP A 795 1.08 28.03 85.63
CA ASP A 795 2.25 28.73 85.09
C ASP A 795 3.50 27.80 85.21
N SER A 796 4.72 28.33 84.99
CA SER A 796 6.04 27.70 85.29
C SER A 796 6.44 26.57 84.32
N CYS A 797 7.50 26.70 83.51
CA CYS A 797 8.94 26.72 83.84
C CYS A 797 9.44 25.41 84.47
N ALA A 798 10.64 24.88 84.15
CA ALA A 798 11.65 25.15 83.08
C ALA A 798 12.71 24.02 83.18
N ILE A 799 13.89 24.17 82.53
CA ILE A 799 15.19 23.52 82.92
C ILE A 799 15.25 21.99 82.68
N MET A 800 16.28 21.34 82.11
CA MET A 800 17.59 21.65 81.48
C MET A 800 17.88 20.43 80.53
N GLU A 801 18.96 20.21 79.78
CA GLU A 801 20.36 20.71 79.69
C GLU A 801 20.98 20.22 78.35
N GLY A 802 22.12 20.78 77.91
CA GLY A 802 23.06 20.20 76.91
C GLY A 802 22.61 20.21 75.43
N GLU A 803 23.36 20.79 74.47
CA GLU A 803 24.72 20.49 74.00
C GLU A 803 24.84 19.17 73.18
N ASP A 804 25.52 19.11 72.03
CA ASP A 804 25.84 20.17 71.05
C ASP A 804 26.29 19.58 69.69
N VAL A 805 26.35 20.41 68.64
CA VAL A 805 27.22 20.32 67.43
C VAL A 805 27.24 19.04 66.54
N GLU A 806 26.78 19.24 65.30
CA GLU A 806 27.23 18.72 63.97
C GLU A 806 27.48 17.21 63.66
N ASP A 807 26.93 16.81 62.50
CA ASP A 807 27.36 15.82 61.50
C ASP A 807 28.18 14.56 61.87
N ASP A 808 27.65 13.38 61.54
CA ASP A 808 28.51 12.28 61.07
C ASP A 808 27.84 11.27 60.09
N LEU A 809 28.72 10.45 59.53
CA LEU A 809 28.72 9.63 58.31
C LEU A 809 27.80 8.38 58.22
N ILE A 810 27.34 8.15 56.98
CA ILE A 810 27.49 6.90 56.18
C ILE A 810 26.95 5.52 56.69
N PHE A 811 26.10 4.93 55.82
CA PHE A 811 25.92 3.51 55.47
C PHE A 811 25.64 2.42 56.54
N THR A 812 24.55 1.70 56.27
CA THR A 812 24.35 0.25 56.48
C THR A 812 24.41 -0.33 57.90
N SER A 813 23.26 -0.78 58.42
CA SER A 813 23.03 -2.22 58.66
C SER A 813 21.62 -2.50 59.20
N LYS A 814 20.86 -3.37 58.50
CA LYS A 814 20.14 -4.50 59.12
C LYS A 814 19.60 -5.46 58.06
N LYS A 815 20.19 -6.66 58.00
CA LYS A 815 19.62 -7.82 57.31
C LYS A 815 18.55 -8.45 58.20
N SER A 816 17.40 -8.84 57.65
CA SER A 816 16.99 -10.26 57.59
C SER A 816 15.55 -10.43 57.11
N LEU A 817 15.38 -10.92 55.88
CA LEU A 817 14.27 -11.83 55.53
C LEU A 817 14.59 -12.75 54.34
N PHE A 818 15.88 -13.05 54.15
CA PHE A 818 16.38 -14.06 53.21
C PHE A 818 16.12 -15.48 53.73
N GLY A 819 14.84 -15.80 53.97
CA GLY A 819 14.39 -17.04 54.64
C GLY A 819 13.29 -17.83 53.93
N LYS A 820 12.69 -17.30 52.85
CA LYS A 820 11.57 -17.97 52.13
C LYS A 820 11.74 -18.13 50.61
N ILE A 821 12.90 -17.79 50.04
CA ILE A 821 13.21 -18.00 48.60
C ILE A 821 14.41 -18.97 48.43
N LYS A 822 14.44 -20.03 49.24
CA LYS A 822 15.35 -21.18 49.11
C LYS A 822 14.57 -22.50 49.20
N SER A 823 13.71 -22.76 48.21
CA SER A 823 13.00 -24.05 48.07
C SER A 823 12.75 -24.53 46.64
N PHE A 824 13.09 -23.75 45.60
CA PHE A 824 12.84 -24.12 44.19
C PHE A 824 14.08 -24.15 43.27
N THR A 825 15.23 -23.63 43.69
CA THR A 825 16.47 -23.59 42.90
C THR A 825 17.32 -24.87 42.95
N SER A 826 16.72 -26.01 43.36
CA SER A 826 17.37 -27.34 43.40
C SER A 826 16.85 -28.32 42.34
N LYS A 827 15.85 -27.94 41.51
CA LYS A 827 15.18 -28.88 40.57
C LYS A 827 15.21 -28.49 39.08
N VAL A 828 16.15 -27.62 38.68
CA VAL A 828 16.41 -27.25 37.27
C VAL A 828 17.88 -27.55 36.88
N ARG A 829 18.43 -28.65 37.39
CA ARG A 829 19.78 -29.15 37.02
C ARG A 829 19.78 -30.66 36.72
N GLY A 830 18.68 -31.17 36.17
CA GLY A 830 18.45 -32.60 35.92
C GLY A 830 17.61 -32.92 34.68
N LEU A 831 17.47 -31.97 33.74
CA LEU A 831 16.69 -32.14 32.50
C LEU A 831 17.49 -31.85 31.21
N ALA A 832 18.80 -31.65 31.32
CA ALA A 832 19.72 -31.46 30.18
C ALA A 832 20.33 -32.78 29.67
N SER A 833 19.67 -33.92 29.90
CA SER A 833 20.20 -35.26 29.59
C SER A 833 19.10 -36.29 29.26
N ALA A 834 18.10 -35.89 28.49
CA ALA A 834 17.00 -36.75 28.04
C ALA A 834 16.49 -36.40 26.62
N LEU A 835 17.40 -36.06 25.70
CA LEU A 835 17.10 -35.81 24.28
C LEU A 835 18.25 -36.31 23.37
N LYS A 836 18.55 -37.60 23.51
CA LYS A 836 19.18 -38.46 22.49
C LYS A 836 18.30 -39.71 22.40
N LEU A 837 18.11 -40.22 21.18
CA LEU A 837 17.28 -41.38 20.84
C LEU A 837 15.76 -41.18 21.03
N ALA A 838 15.15 -40.48 20.08
CA ALA A 838 13.85 -40.80 19.48
C ALA A 838 13.86 -40.23 18.05
#